data_AF-A0A2G6Q1I5-F1
#
_entry.id   AF-A0A2G6Q1I5-F1
#
_cell.length_a   1.000
_cell.length_b   1.000
_cell.length_c   1.000
_cell.angle_alpha   90.00
_cell.angle_beta   90.00
_cell.angle_gamma   90.00
#
_symmetry.space_group_name_H-M   'P 1'
#
loop_
_entity.id
_entity.type
_entity.pdbx_description
1 polymer ?
#
loop_
_entity_poly.entity_id
_entity_poly.type
_entity_poly.pdbx_seq_one_letter_code
_entity_poly.pdbx_strand_id
1 'polypeptide(L)'
;MRLFCLFLTLAALGQTTLPDWVFSNQADQFIEYSYPECLKHMEYTDNIAKNQPRAALINIAPAWQPADWKKAGFELKAFIVSIRSQQPDLLIGLNAPQATVESLMAYGLAPYIDGYLFEDIPWIPDQDLTGKGWFRSEVNYKNLLTVLCDADAVGAYLVILDGFNATANDEAFLKRINQTQAGTMDPMPHMINREEGSYQFFFNPGTSTYYLGFYGQNEQRTFYFKLKENMETDIVYPEDSTASVKNYGDRVEVTSVSGPCLVRMHLRKPEFQVENVTVSSKSTVDPNELIVKNQVFVENQAGTWQTLQAKQDMNYRYQATSGATVDVTYRDSIFWEKDQPVEYVRQKMFINGVVWPYKDLPELPLIQPEKVQSEPLVINLDKTYSYTYAGEDKVDGHVCWKVRFEPNEAGNFLKGTVWIDQKNGAHRKVKAIQSGLKPPVIGNEMTAYFDWVTYQGNNYWLQIREENLQILNVVGVRIPLQIQIDRSEFQLDNPQFGAEKEASYQSDHLILRDSQAGFRYLKKEGGQRVVSKQVYSKQKFALGGVLYDPGMDYPVPLAGFNYVNLDFLQKGYQANFFIAGAINDIILSNSDFLGKGWDLTGEAFLTAFYFSDAVYRGGESVDEEEVKKLTESVDVTLGIPIGTFFKLETNLASKFIDYKEGDDTREDFVLPQSHIENRATVNLMFTRGRFSSSLEAAFVKRSKWEKWGLPESTEPLLDSYRTIRCDMSLTRKLPKFQSVQASLRYLKGWDLDRFSRFGFGFFENNVAGFGTSGIEANQALRFRLGYQRGVKELFQLGIRLDAARAWQDAYAANSADDTVDLMGIGISTNLIGPWKTVIRFELGYGFHSDLADEEGEFNGQLVFLKLF
;
A
#
# COMPACT_ATOMS: atom_id res chain seq x y z
N MET A 1 -39.91 -16.34 6.37
CA MET A 1 -40.85 -16.58 7.49
C MET A 1 -42.32 -16.87 7.09
N ARG A 2 -42.76 -16.66 5.83
CA ARG A 2 -44.08 -17.14 5.35
C ARG A 2 -44.08 -18.54 4.69
N LEU A 3 -42.91 -19.11 4.35
CA LEU A 3 -42.80 -20.49 3.84
C LEU A 3 -42.77 -21.57 4.94
N PHE A 4 -42.34 -21.23 6.16
CA PHE A 4 -42.23 -22.22 7.25
C PHE A 4 -43.60 -22.59 7.86
N CYS A 5 -44.62 -21.73 7.71
CA CYS A 5 -45.99 -22.02 8.14
C CYS A 5 -46.83 -22.79 7.10
N LEU A 6 -46.38 -22.86 5.83
CA LEU A 6 -47.08 -23.61 4.78
C LEU A 6 -46.76 -25.12 4.83
N PHE A 7 -45.55 -25.48 5.28
CA PHE A 7 -45.09 -26.87 5.36
C PHE A 7 -45.77 -27.69 6.46
N LEU A 8 -46.18 -27.07 7.57
CA LEU A 8 -46.87 -27.74 8.68
C LEU A 8 -48.36 -28.02 8.40
N THR A 9 -48.97 -27.36 7.41
CA THR A 9 -50.38 -27.59 7.04
C THR A 9 -50.54 -28.59 5.88
N LEU A 10 -49.56 -28.71 4.98
CA LEU A 10 -49.62 -29.66 3.85
C LEU A 10 -49.30 -31.11 4.24
N ALA A 11 -48.47 -31.33 5.27
CA ALA A 11 -48.23 -32.67 5.81
C ALA A 11 -49.46 -33.27 6.54
N ALA A 12 -50.40 -32.42 6.99
CA ALA A 12 -51.60 -32.86 7.71
C ALA A 12 -52.80 -33.18 6.81
N LEU A 13 -52.74 -32.87 5.50
CA LEU A 13 -53.87 -33.02 4.57
C LEU A 13 -53.63 -34.00 3.41
N GLY A 14 -52.48 -34.67 3.34
CA GLY A 14 -52.28 -35.82 2.44
C GLY A 14 -52.43 -35.51 0.94
N GLN A 15 -52.17 -34.28 0.50
CA GLN A 15 -52.10 -33.93 -0.92
C GLN A 15 -50.65 -33.95 -1.41
N THR A 16 -50.35 -34.80 -2.40
CA THR A 16 -49.03 -34.99 -3.04
C THR A 16 -48.93 -34.32 -4.42
N THR A 17 -49.56 -33.16 -4.60
CA THR A 17 -49.37 -32.33 -5.80
C THR A 17 -48.94 -30.92 -5.39
N LEU A 18 -47.87 -30.42 -6.02
CA LEU A 18 -47.54 -29.00 -5.97
C LEU A 18 -48.71 -28.20 -6.56
N PRO A 19 -49.06 -27.03 -6.02
CA PRO A 19 -50.19 -26.27 -6.55
C PRO A 19 -49.90 -25.79 -7.97
N ASP A 20 -50.94 -25.65 -8.80
CA ASP A 20 -50.83 -25.26 -10.22
C ASP A 20 -50.07 -23.94 -10.49
N TRP A 21 -49.84 -23.10 -9.47
CA TRP A 21 -49.01 -21.89 -9.59
C TRP A 21 -47.51 -22.17 -9.79
N VAL A 22 -47.02 -23.39 -9.50
CA VAL A 22 -45.62 -23.78 -9.74
C VAL A 22 -45.32 -23.92 -11.24
N PHE A 23 -46.32 -24.19 -12.07
CA PHE A 23 -46.21 -24.26 -13.53
C PHE A 23 -46.96 -23.14 -14.25
N SER A 24 -47.51 -22.17 -13.52
CA SER A 24 -48.12 -21.01 -14.16
C SER A 24 -47.00 -20.19 -14.81
N ASN A 25 -47.02 -20.11 -16.13
CA ASN A 25 -46.32 -19.09 -16.91
C ASN A 25 -46.80 -17.71 -16.42
N GLN A 26 -46.21 -17.22 -15.33
CA GLN A 26 -46.37 -15.84 -14.93
C GLN A 26 -45.38 -15.04 -15.76
N ALA A 27 -45.82 -14.67 -16.97
CA ALA A 27 -45.16 -13.67 -17.81
C ALA A 27 -44.92 -12.34 -17.06
N ASP A 28 -45.58 -12.14 -15.91
CA ASP A 28 -45.43 -10.98 -15.03
C ASP A 28 -44.15 -11.03 -14.15
N GLN A 29 -43.37 -12.12 -14.15
CA GLN A 29 -42.19 -12.29 -13.30
C GLN A 29 -40.85 -11.95 -13.96
N PHE A 30 -40.79 -11.55 -15.23
CA PHE A 30 -39.52 -11.37 -15.94
C PHE A 30 -39.56 -10.23 -16.97
N ILE A 31 -38.40 -9.63 -17.28
CA ILE A 31 -38.27 -8.56 -18.29
C ILE A 31 -37.18 -8.91 -19.29
N GLU A 32 -37.39 -8.58 -20.57
CA GLU A 32 -36.36 -8.69 -21.60
C GLU A 32 -35.87 -7.30 -22.02
N TYR A 33 -34.56 -7.18 -22.25
CA TYR A 33 -33.91 -5.99 -22.76
C TYR A 33 -33.08 -6.35 -23.97
N SER A 34 -33.30 -5.67 -25.09
CA SER A 34 -32.30 -5.63 -26.15
C SER A 34 -31.10 -4.76 -25.73
N TYR A 35 -29.91 -5.01 -26.27
CA TYR A 35 -28.74 -4.16 -26.00
C TYR A 35 -29.01 -2.65 -26.19
N PRO A 36 -29.69 -2.18 -27.26
CA PRO A 36 -30.06 -0.77 -27.39
C PRO A 36 -31.02 -0.26 -26.30
N GLU A 37 -31.90 -1.11 -25.77
CA GLU A 37 -32.77 -0.75 -24.63
C GLU A 37 -31.98 -0.63 -23.33
N CYS A 38 -30.96 -1.47 -23.11
CA CYS A 38 -30.03 -1.31 -21.99
C CYS A 38 -29.38 0.08 -21.99
N LEU A 39 -28.96 0.57 -23.17
CA LEU A 39 -28.38 1.91 -23.31
C LEU A 39 -29.39 3.03 -23.03
N LYS A 40 -30.61 2.92 -23.57
CA LYS A 40 -31.68 3.91 -23.33
C LYS A 40 -32.07 3.99 -21.85
N HIS A 41 -32.11 2.87 -21.13
CA HIS A 41 -32.41 2.84 -19.70
C HIS A 41 -31.27 3.39 -18.82
N MET A 42 -30.05 3.54 -19.36
CA MET A 42 -29.00 4.30 -18.67
C MET A 42 -29.16 5.81 -18.84
N GLU A 43 -29.79 6.28 -19.92
CA GLU A 43 -30.05 7.71 -20.17
C GLU A 43 -31.26 8.27 -19.39
N TYR A 44 -32.20 7.40 -19.01
CA TYR A 44 -33.41 7.77 -18.27
C TYR A 44 -33.47 7.01 -16.96
N THR A 45 -33.52 7.70 -15.81
CA THR A 45 -33.89 7.12 -14.50
C THR A 45 -35.37 6.72 -14.50
N ASP A 46 -35.75 5.78 -15.35
CA ASP A 46 -37.05 5.16 -15.30
C ASP A 46 -37.06 4.11 -14.18
N ASN A 47 -38.10 4.16 -13.35
CA ASN A 47 -38.39 3.12 -12.37
C ASN A 47 -38.69 1.83 -13.14
N ILE A 48 -37.73 0.91 -13.19
CA ILE A 48 -37.90 -0.42 -13.78
C ILE A 48 -38.97 -1.23 -13.00
N ALA A 49 -39.34 -0.77 -11.80
CA ALA A 49 -40.29 -1.42 -10.92
C ALA A 49 -41.71 -0.83 -10.98
N LYS A 50 -42.57 -1.37 -11.86
CA LYS A 50 -44.00 -1.52 -11.53
C LYS A 50 -44.37 -2.95 -11.12
N ASN A 51 -43.65 -3.97 -11.61
CA ASN A 51 -44.02 -5.38 -11.42
C ASN A 51 -43.00 -6.24 -10.63
N GLN A 52 -41.85 -5.69 -10.20
CA GLN A 52 -40.79 -6.42 -9.45
C GLN A 52 -40.42 -7.80 -10.06
N PRO A 53 -39.90 -7.83 -11.30
CA PRO A 53 -39.53 -9.08 -11.97
C PRO A 53 -38.43 -9.83 -11.21
N ARG A 54 -38.45 -11.17 -11.16
CA ARG A 54 -37.42 -11.98 -10.50
C ARG A 54 -36.16 -12.19 -11.35
N ALA A 55 -36.27 -12.08 -12.68
CA ALA A 55 -35.13 -12.12 -13.58
C ALA A 55 -35.29 -11.18 -14.79
N ALA A 56 -34.17 -10.78 -15.38
CA ALA A 56 -34.07 -9.99 -16.59
C ALA A 56 -33.18 -10.70 -17.62
N LEU A 57 -33.58 -10.69 -18.89
CA LEU A 57 -32.80 -11.26 -19.98
C LEU A 57 -32.28 -10.17 -20.89
N ILE A 58 -30.96 -10.09 -21.06
CA ILE A 58 -30.31 -9.21 -22.02
C ILE A 58 -30.12 -9.97 -23.34
N ASN A 59 -30.83 -9.56 -24.38
CA ASN A 59 -30.77 -10.11 -25.72
C ASN A 59 -29.82 -9.28 -26.59
N ILE A 60 -28.76 -9.91 -27.09
CA ILE A 60 -27.82 -9.31 -28.05
C ILE A 60 -27.99 -10.02 -29.40
N ALA A 61 -28.41 -9.27 -30.41
CA ALA A 61 -28.68 -9.81 -31.73
C ALA A 61 -27.43 -10.47 -32.35
N PRO A 62 -27.58 -11.57 -33.11
CA PRO A 62 -26.44 -12.28 -33.68
C PRO A 62 -25.51 -11.46 -34.59
N ALA A 63 -26.06 -10.44 -35.26
CA ALA A 63 -25.31 -9.54 -36.14
C ALA A 63 -24.63 -8.36 -35.40
N TRP A 64 -24.75 -8.29 -34.08
CA TRP A 64 -24.21 -7.16 -33.31
C TRP A 64 -22.71 -7.35 -33.04
N GLN A 65 -21.91 -6.41 -33.55
CA GLN A 65 -20.47 -6.29 -33.35
C GLN A 65 -20.17 -4.83 -32.97
N PRO A 66 -19.91 -4.52 -31.69
CA PRO A 66 -19.54 -3.18 -31.29
C PRO A 66 -18.18 -2.82 -31.87
N ALA A 67 -18.00 -1.55 -32.25
CA ALA A 67 -16.69 -1.04 -32.68
C ALA A 67 -15.64 -1.06 -31.54
N ASP A 68 -16.11 -1.07 -30.29
CA ASP A 68 -15.29 -1.15 -29.09
C ASP A 68 -15.94 -2.08 -28.06
N TRP A 69 -15.42 -3.30 -27.96
CA TRP A 69 -15.88 -4.31 -27.01
C TRP A 69 -15.64 -3.92 -25.54
N LYS A 70 -14.62 -3.11 -25.26
CA LYS A 70 -14.33 -2.61 -23.91
C LYS A 70 -15.46 -1.68 -23.45
N LYS A 71 -15.86 -0.75 -24.33
CA LYS A 71 -16.98 0.15 -24.08
C LYS A 71 -18.29 -0.62 -23.88
N ALA A 72 -18.56 -1.59 -24.76
CA ALA A 72 -19.79 -2.39 -24.67
C ALA A 72 -19.87 -3.23 -23.38
N GLY A 73 -18.78 -3.86 -22.96
CA GLY A 73 -18.72 -4.59 -21.70
C GLY A 73 -18.97 -3.69 -20.50
N PHE A 74 -18.46 -2.46 -20.53
CA PHE A 74 -18.74 -1.46 -19.48
C PHE A 74 -20.21 -1.04 -19.45
N GLU A 75 -20.79 -0.70 -20.60
CA GLU A 75 -22.21 -0.28 -20.71
C GLU A 75 -23.16 -1.34 -20.15
N LEU A 76 -22.91 -2.63 -20.44
CA LEU A 76 -23.71 -3.73 -19.90
C LEU A 76 -23.57 -3.86 -18.39
N LYS A 77 -22.35 -3.77 -17.84
CA LYS A 77 -22.15 -3.80 -16.37
C LYS A 77 -22.85 -2.64 -15.69
N ALA A 78 -22.72 -1.44 -16.25
CA ALA A 78 -23.35 -0.23 -15.73
C ALA A 78 -24.88 -0.38 -15.69
N PHE A 79 -25.46 -0.89 -16.77
CA PHE A 79 -26.88 -1.24 -16.82
C PHE A 79 -27.26 -2.27 -15.75
N ILE A 80 -26.56 -3.41 -15.69
CA ILE A 80 -26.82 -4.49 -14.73
C ILE A 80 -26.75 -4.00 -13.28
N VAL A 81 -25.76 -3.18 -12.95
CA VAL A 81 -25.59 -2.63 -11.60
C VAL A 81 -26.64 -1.58 -11.30
N SER A 82 -27.04 -0.78 -12.28
CA SER A 82 -28.16 0.17 -12.14
C SER A 82 -29.45 -0.57 -11.77
N ILE A 83 -29.79 -1.64 -12.50
CA ILE A 83 -31.02 -2.40 -12.24
C ILE A 83 -30.96 -3.17 -10.92
N ARG A 84 -29.81 -3.77 -10.57
CA ARG A 84 -29.63 -4.45 -9.26
C ARG A 84 -29.59 -3.48 -8.09
N SER A 85 -29.18 -2.23 -8.28
CA SER A 85 -29.29 -1.21 -7.22
C SER A 85 -30.75 -0.89 -6.85
N GLN A 86 -31.68 -1.07 -7.79
CA GLN A 86 -33.11 -0.93 -7.56
C GLN A 86 -33.74 -2.22 -7.03
N GLN A 87 -33.23 -3.38 -7.49
CA GLN A 87 -33.68 -4.71 -7.07
C GLN A 87 -32.49 -5.68 -6.89
N PRO A 88 -31.92 -5.79 -5.68
CA PRO A 88 -30.68 -6.55 -5.42
C PRO A 88 -30.76 -8.05 -5.75
N ASP A 89 -31.95 -8.65 -5.67
CA ASP A 89 -32.17 -10.07 -5.91
C ASP A 89 -32.58 -10.37 -7.38
N LEU A 90 -32.38 -9.41 -8.30
CA LEU A 90 -32.74 -9.58 -9.72
C LEU A 90 -31.69 -10.42 -10.45
N LEU A 91 -32.12 -11.57 -10.97
CA LEU A 91 -31.28 -12.46 -11.76
C LEU A 91 -31.08 -11.93 -13.18
N ILE A 92 -29.89 -12.05 -13.75
CA ILE A 92 -29.51 -11.51 -15.05
C ILE A 92 -29.08 -12.65 -15.98
N GLY A 93 -29.82 -12.82 -17.07
CA GLY A 93 -29.44 -13.69 -18.18
C GLY A 93 -28.80 -12.91 -19.33
N LEU A 94 -27.85 -13.52 -20.04
CA LEU A 94 -27.33 -13.01 -21.30
C LEU A 94 -27.60 -14.02 -22.43
N ASN A 95 -28.32 -13.58 -23.44
CA ASN A 95 -28.53 -14.32 -24.69
C ASN A 95 -27.78 -13.62 -25.82
N ALA A 96 -26.72 -14.26 -26.32
CA ALA A 96 -25.86 -13.71 -27.36
C ALA A 96 -25.06 -14.83 -28.07
N PRO A 97 -24.56 -14.62 -29.30
CA PRO A 97 -23.65 -15.58 -29.95
C PRO A 97 -22.41 -15.85 -29.11
N GLN A 98 -21.85 -17.06 -29.23
CA GLN A 98 -20.66 -17.48 -28.48
C GLN A 98 -19.50 -16.47 -28.57
N ALA A 99 -19.13 -16.04 -29.77
CA ALA A 99 -18.03 -15.07 -29.96
C ALA A 99 -18.28 -13.72 -29.26
N THR A 100 -19.55 -13.31 -29.18
CA THR A 100 -19.98 -12.08 -28.48
C THR A 100 -19.87 -12.27 -26.97
N VAL A 101 -20.34 -13.40 -26.44
CA VAL A 101 -20.18 -13.74 -25.02
C VAL A 101 -18.71 -13.82 -24.65
N GLU A 102 -17.88 -14.56 -25.40
CA GLU A 102 -16.44 -14.68 -25.17
C GLU A 102 -15.73 -13.31 -25.16
N SER A 103 -16.08 -12.44 -26.10
CA SER A 103 -15.55 -11.07 -26.15
C SER A 103 -15.95 -10.29 -24.90
N LEU A 104 -17.23 -10.26 -24.53
CA LEU A 104 -17.71 -9.56 -23.33
C LEU A 104 -17.14 -10.16 -22.02
N MET A 105 -16.86 -11.46 -22.00
CA MET A 105 -16.25 -12.18 -20.89
C MET A 105 -14.77 -11.87 -20.72
N ALA A 106 -14.03 -11.77 -21.83
CA ALA A 106 -12.65 -11.24 -21.83
C ALA A 106 -12.61 -9.80 -21.29
N TYR A 107 -13.74 -9.10 -21.38
CA TYR A 107 -14.00 -7.80 -20.79
C TYR A 107 -14.81 -7.88 -19.48
N GLY A 108 -14.67 -8.99 -18.73
CA GLY A 108 -15.00 -9.11 -17.31
C GLY A 108 -16.48 -9.02 -16.98
N LEU A 109 -17.38 -9.26 -17.95
CA LEU A 109 -18.84 -9.31 -17.72
C LEU A 109 -19.26 -10.50 -16.84
N ALA A 110 -18.40 -11.52 -16.74
CA ALA A 110 -18.64 -12.79 -16.03
C ALA A 110 -19.34 -12.68 -14.67
N PRO A 111 -18.87 -11.84 -13.73
CA PRO A 111 -19.42 -11.81 -12.37
C PRO A 111 -20.83 -11.21 -12.28
N TYR A 112 -21.30 -10.54 -13.34
CA TYR A 112 -22.54 -9.78 -13.36
C TYR A 112 -23.71 -10.53 -14.01
N ILE A 113 -23.46 -11.73 -14.55
CA ILE A 113 -24.45 -12.54 -15.27
C ILE A 113 -24.65 -13.86 -14.51
N ASP A 114 -25.91 -14.20 -14.25
CA ASP A 114 -26.31 -15.40 -13.51
C ASP A 114 -26.51 -16.61 -14.45
N GLY A 115 -26.70 -16.37 -15.76
CA GLY A 115 -26.67 -17.44 -16.76
C GLY A 115 -26.58 -16.96 -18.20
N TYR A 116 -26.07 -17.86 -19.06
CA TYR A 116 -25.81 -17.59 -20.47
C TYR A 116 -26.60 -18.55 -21.37
N LEU A 117 -27.00 -18.06 -22.54
CA LEU A 117 -27.58 -18.83 -23.63
C LEU A 117 -26.73 -18.67 -24.89
N PHE A 118 -26.22 -19.79 -25.43
CA PHE A 118 -25.38 -19.87 -26.63
C PHE A 118 -25.75 -21.09 -27.47
N GLU A 119 -25.48 -21.04 -28.79
CA GLU A 119 -25.96 -22.02 -29.76
C GLU A 119 -25.06 -23.27 -29.92
N ASP A 120 -23.82 -23.32 -29.40
CA ASP A 120 -22.91 -24.50 -29.50
C ASP A 120 -21.83 -24.46 -28.38
N ILE A 121 -21.28 -25.60 -27.89
CA ILE A 121 -20.08 -25.58 -26.98
C ILE A 121 -19.00 -26.60 -27.35
N PRO A 122 -17.70 -26.34 -27.02
CA PRO A 122 -17.18 -26.75 -25.72
C PRO A 122 -16.07 -25.83 -25.15
N TRP A 123 -16.40 -24.91 -24.24
CA TRP A 123 -15.45 -24.34 -23.29
C TRP A 123 -16.19 -23.86 -22.03
N ILE A 124 -15.88 -24.49 -20.90
CA ILE A 124 -16.34 -24.07 -19.55
C ILE A 124 -15.17 -23.27 -18.97
N PRO A 125 -15.37 -22.04 -18.48
CA PRO A 125 -14.28 -21.30 -17.85
C PRO A 125 -13.84 -22.05 -16.58
N ASP A 126 -12.66 -22.66 -16.62
CA ASP A 126 -11.92 -23.01 -15.42
C ASP A 126 -11.51 -21.70 -14.75
N GLN A 127 -12.32 -21.18 -13.83
CA GLN A 127 -11.87 -20.35 -12.71
C GLN A 127 -13.01 -20.04 -11.75
N ASP A 128 -12.68 -20.16 -10.47
CA ASP A 128 -13.49 -19.85 -9.30
C ASP A 128 -14.20 -18.49 -9.42
N LEU A 129 -15.51 -18.52 -9.66
CA LEU A 129 -16.37 -17.34 -9.65
C LEU A 129 -17.18 -17.39 -8.34
N THR A 130 -16.66 -16.75 -7.30
CA THR A 130 -17.41 -16.30 -6.10
C THR A 130 -18.02 -17.37 -5.18
N GLY A 131 -17.66 -18.65 -5.31
CA GLY A 131 -18.09 -19.70 -4.37
C GLY A 131 -19.51 -20.27 -4.58
N LYS A 132 -20.14 -20.03 -5.75
CA LYS A 132 -21.38 -20.70 -6.18
C LYS A 132 -21.07 -21.85 -7.14
N GLY A 133 -21.85 -22.94 -7.12
CA GLY A 133 -21.67 -24.10 -8.01
C GLY A 133 -22.24 -23.86 -9.43
N TRP A 134 -21.95 -24.72 -10.41
CA TRP A 134 -22.55 -24.65 -11.76
C TRP A 134 -23.78 -25.56 -11.85
N PHE A 135 -24.84 -25.09 -12.51
CA PHE A 135 -26.10 -25.78 -12.76
C PHE A 135 -26.36 -25.83 -14.28
N ARG A 136 -26.61 -27.02 -14.83
CA ARG A 136 -26.82 -27.24 -16.27
C ARG A 136 -28.27 -27.61 -16.54
N SER A 137 -28.90 -27.00 -17.54
CA SER A 137 -30.30 -27.26 -17.90
C SER A 137 -30.56 -27.13 -19.41
N GLU A 138 -31.56 -27.83 -19.93
CA GLU A 138 -32.01 -27.74 -21.33
C GLU A 138 -33.28 -26.86 -21.41
N VAL A 139 -33.31 -25.88 -22.32
CA VAL A 139 -34.43 -24.90 -22.45
C VAL A 139 -35.66 -25.45 -23.17
N ASN A 140 -35.59 -26.69 -23.64
CA ASN A 140 -36.56 -27.27 -24.57
C ASN A 140 -38.03 -27.27 -24.09
N TYR A 141 -38.29 -27.02 -22.79
CA TYR A 141 -39.63 -26.85 -22.22
C TYR A 141 -39.78 -25.67 -21.22
N LYS A 142 -38.74 -24.87 -20.95
CA LYS A 142 -38.76 -23.73 -20.02
C LYS A 142 -37.95 -22.56 -20.58
N ASN A 143 -38.47 -21.33 -20.56
CA ASN A 143 -37.68 -20.16 -20.97
C ASN A 143 -36.47 -19.96 -20.03
N LEU A 144 -35.36 -19.41 -20.55
CA LEU A 144 -34.11 -19.15 -19.80
C LEU A 144 -34.36 -18.46 -18.45
N LEU A 145 -35.32 -17.54 -18.41
CA LEU A 145 -35.71 -16.81 -17.20
C LEU A 145 -36.26 -17.71 -16.09
N THR A 146 -37.07 -18.72 -16.43
CA THR A 146 -37.57 -19.72 -15.48
C THR A 146 -36.41 -20.56 -14.93
N VAL A 147 -35.45 -20.89 -15.78
CA VAL A 147 -34.30 -21.71 -15.40
C VAL A 147 -33.33 -20.94 -14.50
N LEU A 148 -33.16 -19.63 -14.71
CA LEU A 148 -32.38 -18.77 -13.82
C LEU A 148 -32.96 -18.77 -12.39
N CYS A 149 -34.28 -18.62 -12.27
CA CYS A 149 -34.97 -18.72 -10.98
C CYS A 149 -34.76 -20.08 -10.29
N ASP A 150 -34.76 -21.16 -11.06
CA ASP A 150 -34.48 -22.51 -10.54
C ASP A 150 -33.02 -22.64 -10.08
N ALA A 151 -32.07 -22.04 -10.79
CA ALA A 151 -30.64 -22.04 -10.45
C ALA A 151 -30.33 -21.23 -9.17
N ASP A 152 -30.98 -20.08 -9.00
CA ASP A 152 -30.86 -19.26 -7.78
C ASP A 152 -31.41 -19.98 -6.54
N ALA A 153 -32.54 -20.69 -6.69
CA ALA A 153 -33.11 -21.48 -5.61
C ALA A 153 -32.16 -22.57 -5.05
N VAL A 154 -31.16 -22.97 -5.84
CA VAL A 154 -30.10 -23.93 -5.44
C VAL A 154 -28.72 -23.30 -5.26
N GLY A 155 -28.60 -21.98 -5.43
CA GLY A 155 -27.37 -21.21 -5.24
C GLY A 155 -26.28 -21.49 -6.28
N ALA A 156 -26.66 -21.63 -7.56
CA ALA A 156 -25.75 -22.02 -8.65
C ALA A 156 -25.82 -21.07 -9.86
N TYR A 157 -24.72 -20.99 -10.63
CA TYR A 157 -24.63 -20.33 -11.94
C TYR A 157 -25.18 -21.24 -13.04
N LEU A 158 -25.94 -20.70 -13.99
CA LEU A 158 -26.65 -21.50 -15.00
C LEU A 158 -25.91 -21.57 -16.36
N VAL A 159 -25.79 -22.78 -16.90
CA VAL A 159 -25.35 -23.07 -18.28
C VAL A 159 -26.45 -23.79 -19.04
N ILE A 160 -26.84 -23.26 -20.20
CA ILE A 160 -27.92 -23.81 -21.04
C ILE A 160 -27.39 -24.41 -22.34
N LEU A 161 -28.00 -25.53 -22.75
CA LEU A 161 -27.83 -26.12 -24.08
C LEU A 161 -29.14 -25.99 -24.87
N ASP A 162 -29.06 -25.49 -26.10
CA ASP A 162 -30.19 -25.47 -27.02
C ASP A 162 -30.07 -26.58 -28.08
N GLY A 163 -31.22 -27.13 -28.51
CA GLY A 163 -31.34 -28.02 -29.66
C GLY A 163 -31.73 -29.48 -29.36
N PHE A 164 -33.04 -29.77 -29.21
CA PHE A 164 -33.55 -31.10 -29.56
C PHE A 164 -34.99 -31.04 -30.10
N ASN A 165 -35.21 -31.30 -31.39
CA ASN A 165 -36.57 -31.38 -31.94
C ASN A 165 -37.19 -32.76 -31.62
N ALA A 166 -38.20 -32.78 -30.75
CA ALA A 166 -39.00 -33.96 -30.46
C ALA A 166 -39.85 -34.35 -31.68
N THR A 167 -39.86 -35.63 -32.03
CA THR A 167 -40.66 -36.21 -33.11
C THR A 167 -42.07 -36.58 -32.64
N ALA A 168 -43.01 -36.80 -33.57
CA ALA A 168 -44.39 -37.16 -33.27
C ALA A 168 -44.56 -38.45 -32.41
N ASN A 169 -43.52 -39.28 -32.34
CA ASN A 169 -43.49 -40.46 -31.47
C ASN A 169 -43.19 -40.11 -30.01
N ASP A 170 -42.48 -39.01 -29.75
CA ASP A 170 -42.15 -38.51 -28.42
C ASP A 170 -43.41 -37.94 -27.73
N GLU A 171 -44.28 -37.26 -28.47
CA GLU A 171 -45.61 -36.84 -27.97
C GLU A 171 -46.52 -38.02 -27.63
N ALA A 172 -46.48 -39.11 -28.40
CA ALA A 172 -47.27 -40.31 -28.15
C ALA A 172 -46.78 -41.11 -26.93
N PHE A 173 -45.46 -41.05 -26.65
CA PHE A 173 -44.83 -41.64 -25.47
C PHE A 173 -45.15 -40.87 -24.19
N LEU A 174 -45.04 -39.53 -24.22
CA LEU A 174 -45.43 -38.64 -23.11
C LEU A 174 -46.94 -38.78 -22.77
N LYS A 175 -47.80 -38.99 -23.77
CA LYS A 175 -49.25 -39.21 -23.57
C LYS A 175 -49.60 -40.51 -22.84
N ARG A 176 -48.72 -41.53 -22.90
CA ARG A 176 -48.92 -42.82 -22.21
C ARG A 176 -48.38 -42.82 -20.78
N ILE A 177 -47.31 -42.07 -20.50
CA ILE A 177 -46.77 -41.87 -19.15
C ILE A 177 -47.79 -41.16 -18.23
N ASN A 178 -48.57 -40.22 -18.77
CA ASN A 178 -49.60 -39.50 -18.02
C ASN A 178 -50.84 -40.32 -17.62
N GLN A 179 -50.97 -41.60 -18.03
CA GLN A 179 -52.19 -42.40 -17.80
C GLN A 179 -52.07 -43.48 -16.71
N THR A 180 -50.95 -43.61 -16.00
CA THR A 180 -50.77 -44.70 -15.02
C THR A 180 -50.89 -44.19 -13.57
N GLN A 181 -51.94 -44.62 -12.86
CA GLN A 181 -52.10 -44.38 -11.42
C GLN A 181 -51.14 -45.25 -10.59
N ALA A 182 -50.66 -44.65 -9.50
CA ALA A 182 -49.53 -45.07 -8.67
C ALA A 182 -49.67 -46.41 -7.95
N GLY A 183 -48.55 -47.15 -7.85
CA GLY A 183 -48.38 -48.25 -6.91
C GLY A 183 -47.08 -49.05 -7.08
N THR A 184 -46.11 -48.78 -6.20
CA THR A 184 -45.04 -49.68 -5.68
C THR A 184 -44.04 -50.39 -6.63
N MET A 185 -42.83 -49.81 -6.64
CA MET A 185 -41.45 -50.31 -6.90
C MET A 185 -41.13 -51.36 -7.99
N ASP A 186 -40.33 -50.88 -8.97
CA ASP A 186 -39.29 -51.50 -9.84
C ASP A 186 -39.64 -52.76 -10.68
N PRO A 187 -39.01 -53.04 -11.87
CA PRO A 187 -37.62 -52.72 -12.22
C PRO A 187 -37.31 -52.34 -13.71
N MET A 188 -36.15 -51.71 -13.91
CA MET A 188 -35.29 -51.69 -15.13
C MET A 188 -35.81 -51.07 -16.45
N PRO A 189 -34.94 -50.28 -17.12
CA PRO A 189 -34.91 -50.27 -18.58
C PRO A 189 -33.53 -50.65 -19.14
N HIS A 190 -33.53 -51.74 -19.88
CA HIS A 190 -32.52 -52.03 -20.89
C HIS A 190 -32.86 -51.32 -22.21
N MET A 191 -31.98 -50.38 -22.56
CA MET A 191 -31.38 -50.08 -23.87
C MET A 191 -32.27 -49.87 -25.11
N ILE A 192 -32.21 -48.65 -25.64
CA ILE A 192 -32.06 -48.43 -27.07
C ILE A 192 -30.74 -47.68 -27.29
N ASN A 193 -29.90 -48.28 -28.12
CA ASN A 193 -28.65 -47.74 -28.65
C ASN A 193 -28.96 -47.29 -30.10
N ARG A 194 -28.23 -46.42 -30.83
CA ARG A 194 -26.80 -46.03 -30.84
C ARG A 194 -26.73 -44.89 -31.89
N GLU A 195 -26.29 -43.68 -31.58
CA GLU A 195 -24.96 -43.09 -31.87
C GLU A 195 -25.22 -41.56 -31.80
N GLU A 196 -24.62 -40.68 -30.98
CA GLU A 196 -23.54 -40.73 -30.01
C GLU A 196 -23.99 -39.99 -28.72
N GLY A 197 -23.99 -40.69 -27.57
CA GLY A 197 -23.77 -40.11 -26.24
C GLY A 197 -24.79 -39.15 -25.61
N SER A 198 -26.03 -39.57 -25.35
CA SER A 198 -26.93 -38.83 -24.44
C SER A 198 -26.62 -39.17 -22.96
N TYR A 199 -26.18 -38.19 -22.18
CA TYR A 199 -26.01 -38.29 -20.73
C TYR A 199 -27.17 -37.58 -20.04
N GLN A 200 -27.73 -38.16 -18.98
CA GLN A 200 -28.82 -37.53 -18.24
C GLN A 200 -28.45 -37.37 -16.76
N PHE A 201 -28.54 -36.13 -16.27
CA PHE A 201 -28.31 -35.79 -14.87
C PHE A 201 -29.63 -35.51 -14.19
N PHE A 202 -29.86 -36.15 -13.05
CA PHE A 202 -31.05 -35.98 -12.23
C PHE A 202 -30.65 -35.55 -10.82
N PHE A 203 -31.33 -34.54 -10.27
CA PHE A 203 -31.17 -34.14 -8.88
C PHE A 203 -32.45 -34.48 -8.11
N ASN A 204 -32.30 -35.17 -6.99
CA ASN A 204 -33.38 -35.40 -6.04
C ASN A 204 -33.26 -34.38 -4.88
N PRO A 205 -34.05 -33.30 -4.88
CA PRO A 205 -33.97 -32.27 -3.85
C PRO A 205 -34.41 -32.77 -2.47
N GLY A 206 -35.23 -33.83 -2.40
CA GLY A 206 -35.69 -34.40 -1.13
C GLY A 206 -34.60 -35.13 -0.34
N THR A 207 -33.52 -35.55 -1.00
CA THR A 207 -32.42 -36.33 -0.39
C THR A 207 -31.04 -35.74 -0.65
N SER A 208 -30.94 -34.60 -1.35
CA SER A 208 -29.66 -34.01 -1.79
C SER A 208 -28.77 -35.00 -2.56
N THR A 209 -29.41 -35.84 -3.40
CA THR A 209 -28.75 -36.91 -4.15
C THR A 209 -28.76 -36.59 -5.64
N TYR A 210 -27.63 -36.80 -6.30
CA TYR A 210 -27.49 -36.67 -7.75
C TYR A 210 -27.41 -38.06 -8.39
N TYR A 211 -28.01 -38.20 -9.57
CA TYR A 211 -27.95 -39.41 -10.36
C TYR A 211 -27.46 -39.08 -11.76
N LEU A 212 -26.49 -39.84 -12.24
CA LEU A 212 -25.95 -39.77 -13.59
C LEU A 212 -26.34 -41.05 -14.32
N GLY A 213 -27.25 -40.92 -15.28
CA GLY A 213 -27.67 -41.99 -16.19
C GLY A 213 -26.86 -41.93 -17.48
N PHE A 214 -26.22 -43.03 -17.85
CA PHE A 214 -25.50 -43.16 -19.12
C PHE A 214 -25.48 -44.61 -19.60
N TYR A 215 -25.04 -44.81 -20.84
CA TYR A 215 -24.94 -46.13 -21.46
C TYR A 215 -23.47 -46.46 -21.79
N GLY A 216 -22.93 -47.53 -21.21
CA GLY A 216 -21.55 -47.97 -21.40
C GLY A 216 -21.41 -49.14 -22.37
N GLN A 217 -20.31 -49.21 -23.13
CA GLN A 217 -20.00 -50.30 -24.08
C GLN A 217 -18.72 -51.05 -23.71
N ASN A 218 -18.56 -51.38 -22.42
CA ASN A 218 -17.42 -52.10 -21.86
C ASN A 218 -16.09 -51.32 -21.97
N GLU A 219 -16.15 -50.02 -21.72
CA GLU A 219 -15.03 -49.07 -21.77
C GLU A 219 -14.86 -48.37 -20.41
N GLN A 220 -13.65 -47.87 -20.12
CA GLN A 220 -13.45 -46.91 -19.03
C GLN A 220 -13.95 -45.54 -19.47
N ARG A 221 -14.81 -44.92 -18.66
CA ARG A 221 -15.31 -43.55 -18.89
C ARG A 221 -14.96 -42.68 -17.69
N THR A 222 -14.42 -41.50 -17.98
CA THR A 222 -14.10 -40.50 -16.96
C THR A 222 -15.03 -39.32 -17.15
N PHE A 223 -15.75 -38.96 -16.09
CA PHE A 223 -16.63 -37.81 -16.07
C PHE A 223 -16.02 -36.74 -15.18
N TYR A 224 -15.88 -35.54 -15.71
CA TYR A 224 -15.28 -34.42 -15.00
C TYR A 224 -16.40 -33.55 -14.42
N PHE A 225 -16.40 -33.38 -13.11
CA PHE A 225 -17.30 -32.48 -12.39
C PHE A 225 -16.76 -32.27 -10.98
N LYS A 226 -16.76 -31.02 -10.51
CA LYS A 226 -16.24 -30.65 -9.20
C LYS A 226 -17.29 -30.95 -8.13
N LEU A 227 -17.06 -31.98 -7.33
CA LEU A 227 -17.93 -32.35 -6.21
C LEU A 227 -17.53 -31.58 -4.94
N LYS A 228 -18.47 -31.36 -4.01
CA LYS A 228 -18.12 -30.93 -2.65
C LYS A 228 -17.26 -32.02 -2.00
N GLU A 229 -16.27 -31.64 -1.18
CA GLU A 229 -15.26 -32.53 -0.56
C GLU A 229 -15.83 -33.71 0.27
N ASN A 230 -17.15 -33.78 0.49
CA ASN A 230 -17.82 -34.75 1.37
C ASN A 230 -18.87 -35.64 0.65
N MET A 231 -18.79 -35.79 -0.67
CA MET A 231 -19.73 -36.61 -1.45
C MET A 231 -19.20 -38.04 -1.67
N GLU A 232 -20.01 -39.05 -1.36
CA GLU A 232 -19.81 -40.46 -1.72
C GLU A 232 -20.47 -40.78 -3.07
N THR A 233 -19.93 -41.76 -3.80
CA THR A 233 -20.42 -42.14 -5.13
C THR A 233 -20.51 -43.65 -5.27
N ASP A 234 -21.61 -44.14 -5.82
CA ASP A 234 -21.90 -45.56 -5.94
C ASP A 234 -22.71 -45.88 -7.21
N ILE A 235 -22.50 -47.07 -7.77
CA ILE A 235 -23.32 -47.57 -8.89
C ILE A 235 -24.59 -48.17 -8.30
N VAL A 236 -25.75 -47.61 -8.67
CA VAL A 236 -27.06 -48.08 -8.18
C VAL A 236 -27.74 -48.96 -9.21
N TYR A 237 -27.29 -48.91 -10.46
CA TYR A 237 -27.81 -49.78 -11.50
C TYR A 237 -26.75 -50.12 -12.56
N PRO A 238 -26.60 -51.40 -12.95
CA PRO A 238 -27.20 -52.57 -12.30
C PRO A 238 -26.57 -52.83 -10.91
N GLU A 239 -27.38 -53.21 -9.91
CA GLU A 239 -26.92 -53.37 -8.50
C GLU A 239 -25.81 -54.42 -8.35
N ASP A 240 -25.75 -55.44 -9.22
CA ASP A 240 -24.75 -56.52 -9.20
C ASP A 240 -23.64 -56.36 -10.28
N SER A 241 -23.33 -55.11 -10.67
CA SER A 241 -22.31 -54.83 -11.69
C SER A 241 -20.88 -55.20 -11.25
N THR A 242 -20.06 -55.73 -12.16
CA THR A 242 -18.59 -55.82 -11.96
C THR A 242 -17.88 -54.47 -12.22
N ALA A 243 -18.63 -53.43 -12.56
CA ALA A 243 -18.10 -52.09 -12.77
C ALA A 243 -17.66 -51.45 -11.45
N SER A 244 -16.63 -50.60 -11.53
CA SER A 244 -16.14 -49.84 -10.38
C SER A 244 -16.28 -48.34 -10.62
N VAL A 245 -16.72 -47.62 -9.58
CA VAL A 245 -16.73 -46.16 -9.51
C VAL A 245 -15.62 -45.70 -8.58
N LYS A 246 -14.79 -44.76 -9.04
CA LYS A 246 -13.80 -44.06 -8.22
C LYS A 246 -14.05 -42.56 -8.27
N ASN A 247 -14.10 -41.93 -7.09
CA ASN A 247 -14.23 -40.50 -6.94
C ASN A 247 -12.88 -39.89 -6.55
N TYR A 248 -12.43 -38.88 -7.30
CA TYR A 248 -11.18 -38.15 -7.04
C TYR A 248 -11.43 -36.70 -6.57
N GLY A 249 -12.69 -36.29 -6.38
CA GLY A 249 -13.11 -34.96 -5.93
C GLY A 249 -13.39 -33.98 -7.08
N ASP A 250 -12.57 -34.02 -8.13
CA ASP A 250 -12.70 -33.22 -9.36
C ASP A 250 -13.22 -34.03 -10.56
N ARG A 251 -13.21 -35.36 -10.46
CA ARG A 251 -13.72 -36.29 -11.47
C ARG A 251 -14.19 -37.60 -10.85
N VAL A 252 -15.12 -38.25 -11.54
CA VAL A 252 -15.56 -39.62 -11.25
C VAL A 252 -15.23 -40.51 -12.43
N GLU A 253 -14.48 -41.59 -12.16
CA GLU A 253 -14.13 -42.62 -13.14
C GLU A 253 -15.04 -43.83 -12.94
N VAL A 254 -15.66 -44.29 -14.03
CA VAL A 254 -16.45 -45.51 -14.08
C VAL A 254 -15.79 -46.49 -15.05
N THR A 255 -15.51 -47.71 -14.57
CA THR A 255 -14.74 -48.70 -15.34
C THR A 255 -15.57 -49.96 -15.57
N SER A 256 -15.52 -50.53 -16.78
CA SER A 256 -16.09 -51.85 -17.13
C SER A 256 -17.62 -51.94 -17.14
N VAL A 257 -18.31 -50.89 -17.61
CA VAL A 257 -19.78 -50.87 -17.72
C VAL A 257 -20.23 -51.30 -19.12
N SER A 258 -21.02 -52.38 -19.20
CA SER A 258 -21.71 -52.81 -20.42
C SER A 258 -23.22 -52.70 -20.22
N GLY A 259 -23.88 -51.75 -20.88
CA GLY A 259 -25.31 -51.47 -20.74
C GLY A 259 -25.64 -50.14 -20.04
N PRO A 260 -26.94 -49.91 -19.69
CA PRO A 260 -27.38 -48.73 -18.96
C PRO A 260 -26.82 -48.74 -17.55
N CYS A 261 -26.30 -47.60 -17.10
CA CYS A 261 -25.71 -47.42 -15.79
C CYS A 261 -26.26 -46.16 -15.12
N LEU A 262 -26.54 -46.29 -13.83
CA LEU A 262 -26.94 -45.18 -12.98
C LEU A 262 -25.92 -45.03 -11.84
N VAL A 263 -25.19 -43.93 -11.84
CA VAL A 263 -24.26 -43.57 -10.76
C VAL A 263 -24.96 -42.58 -9.84
N ARG A 264 -25.04 -42.92 -8.56
CA ARG A 264 -25.55 -42.05 -7.51
C ARG A 264 -24.41 -41.34 -6.82
N MET A 265 -24.63 -40.08 -6.47
CA MET A 265 -23.69 -39.24 -5.74
C MET A 265 -24.44 -38.56 -4.60
N HIS A 266 -24.01 -38.76 -3.37
CA HIS A 266 -24.73 -38.31 -2.19
C HIS A 266 -23.79 -37.86 -1.08
N LEU A 267 -24.24 -36.95 -0.22
CA LEU A 267 -23.44 -36.47 0.91
C LEU A 267 -23.23 -37.60 1.93
N ARG A 268 -21.99 -37.75 2.39
CA ARG A 268 -21.65 -38.61 3.52
C ARG A 268 -22.43 -38.14 4.74
N LYS A 269 -23.29 -38.99 5.33
CA LYS A 269 -24.08 -38.62 6.52
C LYS A 269 -23.15 -38.23 7.68
N PRO A 270 -23.18 -36.99 8.19
CA PRO A 270 -22.51 -36.65 9.43
C PRO A 270 -23.38 -37.09 10.61
N GLU A 271 -22.82 -37.85 11.54
CA GLU A 271 -23.33 -37.85 12.92
C GLU A 271 -23.01 -36.48 13.51
N PHE A 272 -24.00 -35.63 13.82
CA PHE A 272 -24.11 -34.78 15.02
C PHE A 272 -25.21 -33.70 14.94
N GLN A 273 -25.56 -33.23 16.14
CA GLN A 273 -26.77 -32.52 16.60
C GLN A 273 -26.94 -31.08 16.09
N VAL A 274 -28.20 -30.67 15.89
CA VAL A 274 -28.60 -29.34 15.43
C VAL A 274 -28.75 -28.37 16.61
N GLU A 275 -27.94 -27.32 16.67
CA GLU A 275 -28.26 -26.08 17.38
C GLU A 275 -28.96 -25.10 16.44
N ASN A 276 -30.09 -24.55 16.88
CA ASN A 276 -30.89 -23.60 16.12
C ASN A 276 -30.24 -22.21 16.14
N VAL A 277 -29.75 -21.74 14.98
CA VAL A 277 -29.38 -20.33 14.76
C VAL A 277 -30.39 -19.69 13.81
N THR A 278 -31.05 -18.62 14.25
CA THR A 278 -31.99 -17.84 13.45
C THR A 278 -31.22 -16.85 12.56
N VAL A 279 -31.16 -17.10 11.24
CA VAL A 279 -30.57 -16.16 10.27
C VAL A 279 -31.66 -15.23 9.73
N SER A 280 -31.53 -13.94 9.98
CA SER A 280 -32.27 -12.89 9.26
C SER A 280 -31.48 -12.53 8.00
N SER A 281 -32.09 -12.67 6.83
CA SER A 281 -31.48 -12.37 5.53
C SER A 281 -31.30 -10.86 5.36
N LYS A 282 -30.12 -10.35 5.73
CA LYS A 282 -29.61 -9.08 5.24
C LYS A 282 -29.00 -9.37 3.86
N SER A 283 -29.52 -8.76 2.80
CA SER A 283 -28.90 -8.78 1.46
C SER A 283 -27.40 -8.53 1.60
N THR A 284 -26.58 -9.47 1.14
CA THR A 284 -25.12 -9.38 1.17
C THR A 284 -24.68 -8.39 0.11
N VAL A 285 -24.13 -7.25 0.53
CA VAL A 285 -23.58 -6.22 -0.36
C VAL A 285 -22.45 -6.82 -1.21
N ASP A 286 -22.63 -6.87 -2.53
CA ASP A 286 -21.60 -7.34 -3.46
C ASP A 286 -20.55 -6.24 -3.69
N PRO A 287 -19.27 -6.45 -3.33
CA PRO A 287 -18.23 -5.44 -3.55
C PRO A 287 -18.00 -5.09 -5.03
N ASN A 288 -18.26 -6.01 -5.96
CA ASN A 288 -18.06 -5.75 -7.39
C ASN A 288 -19.10 -4.74 -7.93
N GLU A 289 -20.35 -4.85 -7.47
CA GLU A 289 -21.41 -3.88 -7.80
C GLU A 289 -21.06 -2.48 -7.29
N LEU A 290 -20.45 -2.39 -6.10
CA LEU A 290 -19.99 -1.10 -5.56
C LEU A 290 -18.88 -0.48 -6.40
N ILE A 291 -17.91 -1.29 -6.87
CA ILE A 291 -16.82 -0.83 -7.74
C ILE A 291 -17.37 -0.34 -9.07
N VAL A 292 -18.29 -1.08 -9.69
CA VAL A 292 -18.93 -0.63 -10.93
C VAL A 292 -19.74 0.64 -10.70
N LYS A 293 -20.50 0.74 -9.60
CA LYS A 293 -21.20 1.98 -9.25
C LYS A 293 -20.22 3.17 -9.18
N ASN A 294 -19.02 2.95 -8.64
CA ASN A 294 -17.97 3.97 -8.65
C ASN A 294 -17.42 4.26 -10.04
N GLN A 295 -17.15 3.24 -10.86
CA GLN A 295 -16.66 3.42 -12.22
C GLN A 295 -17.68 4.17 -13.09
N VAL A 296 -18.97 3.86 -12.98
CA VAL A 296 -20.06 4.60 -13.64
C VAL A 296 -20.08 6.05 -13.22
N PHE A 297 -19.93 6.33 -11.92
CA PHE A 297 -19.85 7.71 -11.44
C PHE A 297 -18.65 8.45 -12.06
N VAL A 298 -17.46 7.83 -12.07
CA VAL A 298 -16.24 8.43 -12.62
C VAL A 298 -16.36 8.63 -14.14
N GLU A 299 -16.91 7.67 -14.87
CA GLU A 299 -17.07 7.74 -16.34
C GLU A 299 -18.12 8.77 -16.74
N ASN A 300 -19.25 8.85 -16.04
CA ASN A 300 -20.27 9.89 -16.29
C ASN A 300 -19.73 11.30 -16.09
N GLN A 301 -18.73 11.43 -15.22
CA GLN A 301 -18.04 12.67 -15.01
C GLN A 301 -16.92 12.88 -16.04
N ALA A 302 -16.25 11.80 -16.47
CA ALA A 302 -15.22 11.83 -17.50
C ALA A 302 -15.80 12.38 -18.81
N GLY A 303 -15.17 13.42 -19.35
CA GLY A 303 -15.65 14.09 -20.58
C GLY A 303 -16.62 15.24 -20.36
N THR A 304 -17.01 15.55 -19.11
CA THR A 304 -17.76 16.79 -18.81
C THR A 304 -16.91 18.06 -18.91
N TRP A 305 -15.58 17.92 -18.98
CA TRP A 305 -14.63 19.00 -19.28
C TRP A 305 -13.50 18.50 -20.21
N GLN A 306 -12.86 19.43 -20.91
CA GLN A 306 -11.70 19.19 -21.78
C GLN A 306 -10.39 19.64 -21.15
N THR A 307 -10.44 20.66 -20.30
CA THR A 307 -9.25 21.22 -19.64
C THR A 307 -9.50 21.45 -18.17
N LEU A 308 -8.45 21.30 -17.37
CA LEU A 308 -8.45 21.56 -15.94
C LEU A 308 -7.16 22.29 -15.58
N GLN A 309 -7.32 23.42 -14.92
CA GLN A 309 -6.24 24.16 -14.29
C GLN A 309 -6.46 24.22 -12.78
N ALA A 310 -5.40 24.10 -11.99
CA ALA A 310 -5.48 24.20 -10.53
C ALA A 310 -4.17 24.72 -9.94
N LYS A 311 -4.23 25.15 -8.68
CA LYS A 311 -3.05 25.39 -7.84
C LYS A 311 -2.79 24.18 -6.96
N GLN A 312 -1.52 23.83 -6.78
CA GLN A 312 -1.10 22.69 -5.96
C GLN A 312 0.04 23.08 -5.03
N ASP A 313 -0.14 22.83 -3.75
CA ASP A 313 0.93 22.90 -2.75
C ASP A 313 1.43 21.47 -2.49
N MET A 314 2.67 21.18 -2.88
CA MET A 314 3.31 19.88 -2.72
C MET A 314 4.45 19.97 -1.69
N ASN A 315 4.22 19.43 -0.49
CA ASN A 315 5.18 19.42 0.61
C ASN A 315 5.88 18.04 0.70
N TYR A 316 7.19 18.03 0.46
CA TYR A 316 8.08 16.91 0.72
C TYR A 316 8.74 17.11 2.08
N ARG A 317 8.72 16.08 2.92
CA ARG A 317 9.44 16.05 4.19
C ARG A 317 10.37 14.86 4.22
N TYR A 318 11.66 15.16 4.28
CA TYR A 318 12.71 14.19 4.48
C TYR A 318 13.00 14.08 5.98
N GLN A 319 13.00 12.86 6.51
CA GLN A 319 13.49 12.59 7.86
C GLN A 319 14.91 12.01 7.76
N ALA A 320 15.89 12.74 8.29
CA ALA A 320 17.27 12.27 8.37
C ALA A 320 17.44 11.26 9.50
N THR A 321 18.49 10.43 9.43
CA THR A 321 18.84 9.41 10.45
C THR A 321 19.06 10.02 11.84
N SER A 322 19.53 11.27 11.93
CA SER A 322 19.69 12.02 13.18
C SER A 322 18.37 12.45 13.83
N GLY A 323 17.23 12.22 13.18
CA GLY A 323 15.90 12.66 13.62
C GLY A 323 15.55 14.10 13.18
N ALA A 324 16.49 14.81 12.54
CA ALA A 324 16.22 16.10 11.92
C ALA A 324 15.26 15.95 10.72
N THR A 325 14.47 16.98 10.44
CA THR A 325 13.57 17.00 9.27
C THR A 325 13.89 18.18 8.35
N VAL A 326 13.79 17.95 7.05
CA VAL A 326 13.89 19.01 6.03
C VAL A 326 12.60 19.00 5.22
N ASP A 327 11.94 20.14 5.18
CA ASP A 327 10.70 20.32 4.42
C ASP A 327 10.99 21.12 3.15
N VAL A 328 10.65 20.58 1.98
CA VAL A 328 10.67 21.27 0.70
C VAL A 328 9.25 21.38 0.18
N THR A 329 8.74 22.59 -0.03
CA THR A 329 7.39 22.80 -0.59
C THR A 329 7.47 23.44 -1.95
N TYR A 330 6.75 22.92 -2.93
CA TYR A 330 6.53 23.57 -4.20
C TYR A 330 5.09 24.08 -4.28
N ARG A 331 4.92 25.27 -4.87
CA ARG A 331 3.61 25.73 -5.32
C ARG A 331 3.58 25.69 -6.83
N ASP A 332 2.66 24.90 -7.36
CA ASP A 332 2.57 24.60 -8.78
C ASP A 332 1.25 25.12 -9.36
N SER A 333 1.30 25.51 -10.63
CA SER A 333 0.12 25.56 -11.49
C SER A 333 0.05 24.25 -12.28
N ILE A 334 -1.08 23.56 -12.17
CA ILE A 334 -1.38 22.34 -12.93
C ILE A 334 -2.06 22.73 -14.23
N PHE A 335 -1.63 22.13 -15.34
CA PHE A 335 -2.34 22.13 -16.61
C PHE A 335 -2.62 20.69 -17.02
N TRP A 336 -3.88 20.30 -16.96
CA TRP A 336 -4.40 19.05 -17.48
C TRP A 336 -5.28 19.33 -18.69
N GLU A 337 -5.10 18.54 -19.74
CA GLU A 337 -5.84 18.63 -20.99
C GLU A 337 -6.14 17.21 -21.44
N LYS A 338 -7.36 16.98 -21.92
CA LYS A 338 -7.82 15.66 -22.35
C LYS A 338 -6.83 15.07 -23.37
N ASP A 339 -6.50 13.80 -23.20
CA ASP A 339 -5.58 13.03 -24.05
C ASP A 339 -4.14 13.58 -24.11
N GLN A 340 -3.77 14.52 -23.23
CA GLN A 340 -2.43 15.06 -23.10
C GLN A 340 -1.82 14.75 -21.71
N PRO A 341 -0.49 14.63 -21.60
CA PRO A 341 0.15 14.48 -20.30
C PRO A 341 0.00 15.72 -19.43
N VAL A 342 -0.17 15.52 -18.13
CA VAL A 342 -0.32 16.61 -17.16
C VAL A 342 1.00 17.35 -16.99
N GLU A 343 0.91 18.68 -16.89
CA GLU A 343 2.04 19.55 -16.65
C GLU A 343 1.91 20.32 -15.34
N TYR A 344 3.04 20.46 -14.66
CA TYR A 344 3.18 21.14 -13.39
C TYR A 344 4.20 22.26 -13.56
N VAL A 345 3.74 23.50 -13.50
CA VAL A 345 4.58 24.69 -13.62
C VAL A 345 4.92 25.18 -12.22
N ARG A 346 6.16 24.96 -11.78
CA ARG A 346 6.65 25.37 -10.46
C ARG A 346 6.75 26.89 -10.37
N GLN A 347 5.86 27.49 -9.58
CA GLN A 347 5.78 28.93 -9.37
C GLN A 347 6.71 29.38 -8.24
N LYS A 348 6.72 28.62 -7.13
CA LYS A 348 7.52 28.93 -5.94
C LYS A 348 8.07 27.66 -5.31
N MET A 349 9.20 27.81 -4.63
CA MET A 349 9.79 26.79 -3.77
C MET A 349 9.99 27.37 -2.37
N PHE A 350 9.81 26.53 -1.36
CA PHE A 350 10.06 26.86 0.04
C PHE A 350 10.95 25.80 0.67
N ILE A 351 11.92 26.22 1.49
CA ILE A 351 12.72 25.32 2.35
C ILE A 351 12.37 25.65 3.80
N ASN A 352 11.84 24.68 4.53
CA ASN A 352 11.33 24.82 5.90
C ASN A 352 10.35 26.00 6.06
N GLY A 353 9.52 26.23 5.03
CA GLY A 353 8.55 27.33 5.01
C GLY A 353 9.11 28.71 4.63
N VAL A 354 10.39 28.80 4.28
CA VAL A 354 11.02 30.03 3.78
C VAL A 354 11.06 30.01 2.26
N VAL A 355 10.56 31.07 1.63
CA VAL A 355 10.54 31.21 0.17
C VAL A 355 11.96 31.25 -0.39
N TRP A 356 12.16 30.54 -1.49
CA TRP A 356 13.33 30.70 -2.33
C TRP A 356 13.14 31.96 -3.19
N PRO A 357 13.89 33.05 -2.94
CA PRO A 357 13.64 34.33 -3.58
C PRO A 357 14.23 34.43 -5.00
N TYR A 358 15.04 33.45 -5.41
CA TYR A 358 15.70 33.46 -6.72
C TYR A 358 14.78 32.89 -7.80
N LYS A 359 14.82 33.51 -8.98
CA LYS A 359 14.03 33.08 -10.14
C LYS A 359 14.39 31.66 -10.59
N ASP A 360 15.68 31.33 -10.57
CA ASP A 360 16.15 29.99 -10.89
C ASP A 360 15.90 29.05 -9.70
N LEU A 361 14.88 28.21 -9.84
CA LEU A 361 14.64 27.12 -8.90
C LEU A 361 15.64 25.99 -9.17
N PRO A 362 16.22 25.35 -8.13
CA PRO A 362 17.10 24.20 -8.32
C PRO A 362 16.32 22.99 -8.86
N GLU A 363 16.93 22.26 -9.80
CA GLU A 363 16.42 20.98 -10.27
C GLU A 363 16.91 19.87 -9.35
N LEU A 364 16.02 19.43 -8.45
CA LEU A 364 16.32 18.30 -7.57
C LEU A 364 16.05 16.96 -8.29
N PRO A 365 16.77 15.88 -7.93
CA PRO A 365 16.47 14.53 -8.38
C PRO A 365 14.99 14.17 -8.16
N LEU A 366 14.33 13.70 -9.21
CA LEU A 366 12.93 13.28 -9.16
C LEU A 366 12.88 11.81 -8.74
N ILE A 367 12.97 11.56 -7.44
CA ILE A 367 12.79 10.23 -6.87
C ILE A 367 11.28 9.95 -6.77
N GLN A 368 10.83 8.91 -7.46
CA GLN A 368 9.41 8.57 -7.58
C GLN A 368 9.24 7.04 -7.65
N PRO A 369 8.12 6.49 -7.17
CA PRO A 369 7.80 5.10 -7.38
C PRO A 369 7.59 4.83 -8.88
N GLU A 370 7.86 3.60 -9.29
CA GLU A 370 7.48 3.13 -10.63
C GLU A 370 5.97 3.24 -10.82
N LYS A 371 5.50 3.50 -12.05
CA LYS A 371 4.06 3.45 -12.34
C LYS A 371 3.55 2.02 -12.16
N VAL A 372 2.36 1.88 -11.59
CA VAL A 372 1.73 0.58 -11.35
C VAL A 372 1.34 -0.06 -12.69
N GLN A 373 1.36 -1.39 -12.73
CA GLN A 373 1.04 -2.13 -13.97
C GLN A 373 -0.44 -2.03 -14.33
N SER A 374 -1.32 -2.00 -13.32
CA SER A 374 -2.77 -1.84 -13.47
C SER A 374 -3.35 -1.10 -12.26
N GLU A 375 -4.26 -0.17 -12.50
CA GLU A 375 -4.93 0.63 -11.46
C GLU A 375 -6.18 -0.11 -10.95
N PRO A 376 -6.43 -0.18 -9.62
CA PRO A 376 -7.47 -1.01 -9.03
C PRO A 376 -8.89 -0.45 -9.16
N LEU A 377 -9.06 0.81 -9.58
CA LEU A 377 -10.38 1.44 -9.73
C LEU A 377 -10.69 1.83 -11.18
N VAL A 378 -9.71 1.70 -12.08
CA VAL A 378 -9.91 1.98 -13.51
C VAL A 378 -10.71 0.84 -14.14
N ILE A 379 -11.39 1.14 -15.25
CA ILE A 379 -12.06 0.16 -16.10
C ILE A 379 -11.00 -0.70 -16.79
N ASN A 380 -10.39 -1.59 -16.01
CA ASN A 380 -9.62 -2.72 -16.47
C ASN A 380 -10.52 -3.92 -16.28
N LEU A 381 -10.88 -4.51 -17.41
CA LEU A 381 -11.89 -5.54 -17.50
C LEU A 381 -11.27 -6.94 -17.31
N ASP A 382 -10.11 -6.97 -16.65
CA ASP A 382 -9.30 -8.13 -16.30
C ASP A 382 -9.57 -8.57 -14.86
N LYS A 383 -9.19 -9.80 -14.52
CA LYS A 383 -9.24 -10.32 -13.14
C LYS A 383 -7.97 -9.92 -12.36
N THR A 384 -7.38 -8.76 -12.64
CA THR A 384 -6.12 -8.37 -11.96
C THR A 384 -6.35 -8.11 -10.47
N TYR A 385 -7.54 -7.65 -10.08
CA TYR A 385 -7.88 -7.35 -8.69
C TYR A 385 -9.11 -8.13 -8.19
N SER A 386 -9.06 -8.56 -6.93
CA SER A 386 -10.20 -9.06 -6.18
C SER A 386 -10.71 -8.02 -5.19
N TYR A 387 -12.03 -7.95 -5.01
CA TYR A 387 -12.68 -6.99 -4.15
C TYR A 387 -13.41 -7.66 -2.98
N THR A 388 -13.35 -7.07 -1.79
CA THR A 388 -14.04 -7.60 -0.61
C THR A 388 -14.76 -6.49 0.14
N TYR A 389 -16.03 -6.70 0.46
CA TYR A 389 -16.79 -5.77 1.29
C TYR A 389 -16.31 -5.83 2.74
N ALA A 390 -15.89 -4.68 3.27
CA ALA A 390 -15.29 -4.56 4.60
C ALA A 390 -16.16 -3.74 5.58
N GLY A 391 -17.45 -3.60 5.27
CA GLY A 391 -18.44 -2.87 6.09
C GLY A 391 -18.61 -1.41 5.68
N GLU A 392 -19.21 -0.63 6.58
CA GLU A 392 -19.47 0.79 6.39
C GLU A 392 -18.52 1.63 7.26
N ASP A 393 -18.28 2.87 6.85
CA ASP A 393 -17.48 3.84 7.59
C ASP A 393 -17.97 5.26 7.28
N LYS A 394 -17.58 6.25 8.09
CA LYS A 394 -17.86 7.66 7.81
C LYS A 394 -16.58 8.38 7.38
N VAL A 395 -16.62 8.98 6.19
CA VAL A 395 -15.54 9.84 5.68
C VAL A 395 -16.08 11.26 5.56
N ASP A 396 -15.51 12.20 6.31
CA ASP A 396 -15.92 13.61 6.34
C ASP A 396 -17.43 13.82 6.52
N GLY A 397 -18.06 12.98 7.36
CA GLY A 397 -19.49 13.01 7.65
C GLY A 397 -20.37 12.22 6.68
N HIS A 398 -19.84 11.72 5.57
CA HIS A 398 -20.54 10.90 4.59
C HIS A 398 -20.48 9.42 4.93
N VAL A 399 -21.62 8.74 4.93
CA VAL A 399 -21.67 7.28 5.08
C VAL A 399 -21.17 6.65 3.79
N CYS A 400 -20.16 5.80 3.89
CA CYS A 400 -19.49 5.16 2.77
C CYS A 400 -19.44 3.64 2.95
N TRP A 401 -19.55 2.89 1.86
CA TRP A 401 -19.12 1.49 1.82
C TRP A 401 -17.61 1.42 1.76
N LYS A 402 -17.02 0.52 2.54
CA LYS A 402 -15.59 0.26 2.58
C LYS A 402 -15.30 -1.01 1.77
N VAL A 403 -14.64 -0.87 0.63
CA VAL A 403 -14.30 -1.99 -0.25
C VAL A 403 -12.79 -2.15 -0.29
N ARG A 404 -12.29 -3.34 0.06
CA ARG A 404 -10.88 -3.70 -0.07
C ARG A 404 -10.59 -4.18 -1.48
N PHE A 405 -9.41 -3.88 -1.99
CA PHE A 405 -8.90 -4.40 -3.26
C PHE A 405 -7.51 -5.00 -3.04
N GLU A 406 -7.28 -6.18 -3.60
CA GLU A 406 -5.98 -6.88 -3.57
C GLU A 406 -5.68 -7.48 -4.94
N PRO A 407 -4.42 -7.40 -5.42
CA PRO A 407 -4.05 -7.98 -6.71
C PRO A 407 -4.07 -9.51 -6.63
N ASN A 408 -4.50 -10.16 -7.70
CA ASN A 408 -4.54 -11.62 -7.83
C ASN A 408 -3.20 -12.23 -8.28
N GLU A 409 -2.24 -11.37 -8.62
CA GLU A 409 -0.91 -11.76 -9.09
C GLU A 409 0.19 -10.95 -8.39
N ALA A 410 1.41 -11.49 -8.41
CA ALA A 410 2.57 -10.81 -7.87
C ALA A 410 3.12 -9.80 -8.88
N GLY A 411 3.51 -8.61 -8.41
CA GLY A 411 4.08 -7.57 -9.27
C GLY A 411 3.97 -6.19 -8.67
N ASN A 412 4.11 -5.19 -9.53
CA ASN A 412 4.00 -3.78 -9.19
C ASN A 412 2.53 -3.34 -9.27
N PHE A 413 1.79 -3.64 -8.20
CA PHE A 413 0.36 -3.41 -8.06
C PHE A 413 0.04 -2.67 -6.76
N LEU A 414 -1.21 -2.20 -6.65
CA LEU A 414 -1.73 -1.55 -5.45
C LEU A 414 -2.61 -2.51 -4.66
N LYS A 415 -2.45 -2.58 -3.34
CA LYS A 415 -3.44 -3.20 -2.45
C LYS A 415 -3.95 -2.19 -1.44
N GLY A 416 -5.23 -2.23 -1.12
CA GLY A 416 -5.80 -1.12 -0.37
C GLY A 416 -7.29 -1.19 -0.11
N THR A 417 -7.86 -0.01 0.08
CA THR A 417 -9.26 0.19 0.41
C THR A 417 -9.76 1.47 -0.24
N VAL A 418 -10.97 1.40 -0.82
CA VAL A 418 -11.73 2.54 -1.32
C VAL A 418 -12.98 2.73 -0.45
N TRP A 419 -13.32 3.98 -0.19
CA TRP A 419 -14.54 4.37 0.52
C TRP A 419 -15.49 5.04 -0.47
N ILE A 420 -16.60 4.37 -0.77
CA ILE A 420 -17.56 4.76 -1.80
C ILE A 420 -18.80 5.33 -1.12
N ASP A 421 -19.13 6.59 -1.39
CA ASP A 421 -20.29 7.30 -0.85
C ASP A 421 -21.58 6.56 -1.22
N GLN A 422 -22.38 6.23 -0.20
CA GLN A 422 -23.59 5.43 -0.41
C GLN A 422 -24.62 6.13 -1.31
N LYS A 423 -24.65 7.47 -1.25
CA LYS A 423 -25.67 8.27 -1.92
C LYS A 423 -25.47 8.32 -3.43
N ASN A 424 -24.24 8.52 -3.89
CA ASN A 424 -23.95 8.81 -5.30
C ASN A 424 -22.92 7.88 -5.95
N GLY A 425 -22.25 6.99 -5.18
CA GLY A 425 -21.24 6.09 -5.73
C GLY A 425 -19.86 6.71 -5.91
N ALA A 426 -19.64 7.98 -5.51
CA ALA A 426 -18.34 8.62 -5.63
C ALA A 426 -17.35 8.09 -4.58
N HIS A 427 -16.09 7.86 -4.94
CA HIS A 427 -15.07 7.46 -3.97
C HIS A 427 -14.60 8.70 -3.21
N ARG A 428 -14.79 8.75 -1.88
CA ARG A 428 -14.39 9.88 -1.00
C ARG A 428 -12.93 9.79 -0.59
N LYS A 429 -12.43 8.57 -0.50
CA LYS A 429 -11.08 8.27 -0.04
C LYS A 429 -10.59 6.99 -0.69
N VAL A 430 -9.33 6.98 -1.09
CA VAL A 430 -8.62 5.77 -1.52
C VAL A 430 -7.34 5.68 -0.69
N LYS A 431 -7.09 4.52 -0.09
CA LYS A 431 -5.84 4.24 0.63
C LYS A 431 -5.20 3.01 0.01
N ALA A 432 -3.95 3.10 -0.41
CA ALA A 432 -3.25 2.01 -1.08
C ALA A 432 -1.80 1.89 -0.61
N ILE A 433 -1.27 0.68 -0.72
CA ILE A 433 0.16 0.36 -0.58
C ILE A 433 0.60 -0.28 -1.89
N GLN A 434 1.73 0.19 -2.42
CA GLN A 434 2.32 -0.35 -3.63
C GLN A 434 3.31 -1.47 -3.31
N SER A 435 3.18 -2.60 -4.00
CA SER A 435 4.10 -3.75 -3.93
C SER A 435 5.06 -3.78 -5.13
N GLY A 436 6.05 -4.68 -5.10
CA GLY A 436 6.91 -4.94 -6.26
C GLY A 436 7.82 -3.77 -6.68
N LEU A 437 8.04 -2.80 -5.78
CA LEU A 437 8.87 -1.64 -6.03
C LEU A 437 10.36 -1.99 -6.10
N LYS A 438 11.09 -1.27 -6.94
CA LYS A 438 12.55 -1.34 -7.06
C LYS A 438 13.20 -0.06 -6.51
N PRO A 439 14.42 -0.17 -5.97
CA PRO A 439 15.18 1.01 -5.53
C PRO A 439 15.29 2.09 -6.61
N PRO A 440 15.35 3.38 -6.22
CA PRO A 440 15.56 3.86 -4.85
C PRO A 440 14.29 3.96 -3.99
N VAL A 441 13.09 3.71 -4.52
CA VAL A 441 11.85 3.69 -3.71
C VAL A 441 11.54 2.24 -3.34
N ILE A 442 11.61 1.89 -2.05
CA ILE A 442 11.40 0.52 -1.58
C ILE A 442 10.06 0.33 -0.85
N GLY A 443 9.30 1.41 -0.67
CA GLY A 443 7.95 1.38 -0.11
C GLY A 443 7.19 2.64 -0.46
N ASN A 444 5.89 2.50 -0.69
CA ASN A 444 4.98 3.60 -1.00
C ASN A 444 3.58 3.28 -0.43
N GLU A 445 3.13 4.07 0.53
CA GLU A 445 1.74 4.09 1.04
C GLU A 445 1.13 5.43 0.64
N MET A 446 -0.04 5.41 -0.02
CA MET A 446 -0.75 6.60 -0.48
C MET A 446 -2.16 6.66 0.11
N THR A 447 -2.64 7.86 0.40
CA THR A 447 -4.03 8.13 0.74
C THR A 447 -4.52 9.37 -0.01
N ALA A 448 -5.44 9.19 -0.95
CA ALA A 448 -6.05 10.26 -1.73
C ALA A 448 -7.46 10.57 -1.19
N TYR A 449 -7.80 11.86 -1.20
CA TYR A 449 -9.10 12.39 -0.75
C TYR A 449 -9.74 13.21 -1.87
N PHE A 450 -11.05 13.03 -2.01
CA PHE A 450 -11.84 13.61 -3.08
C PHE A 450 -13.06 14.33 -2.51
N ASP A 451 -13.42 15.44 -3.14
CA ASP A 451 -14.62 16.18 -2.77
C ASP A 451 -15.23 16.92 -3.97
N TRP A 452 -16.45 17.43 -3.78
CA TRP A 452 -17.13 18.28 -4.75
C TRP A 452 -16.51 19.67 -4.77
N VAL A 453 -16.12 20.09 -5.97
CA VAL A 453 -15.64 21.43 -6.29
C VAL A 453 -16.67 22.10 -7.20
N THR A 454 -17.22 23.22 -6.75
CA THR A 454 -18.15 24.01 -7.55
C THR A 454 -17.39 25.03 -8.39
N TYR A 455 -17.58 25.01 -9.71
CA TYR A 455 -17.02 26.00 -10.63
C TYR A 455 -18.09 26.39 -11.67
N GLN A 456 -18.30 27.70 -11.83
CA GLN A 456 -19.33 28.27 -12.72
C GLN A 456 -20.73 27.64 -12.59
N GLY A 457 -21.13 27.27 -11.36
CA GLY A 457 -22.44 26.69 -11.07
C GLY A 457 -22.54 25.16 -11.28
N ASN A 458 -21.53 24.53 -11.84
CA ASN A 458 -21.43 23.07 -11.98
C ASN A 458 -20.58 22.47 -10.85
N ASN A 459 -20.89 21.23 -10.46
CA ASN A 459 -20.14 20.51 -9.43
C ASN A 459 -19.29 19.41 -10.07
N TYR A 460 -18.02 19.37 -9.69
CA TYR A 460 -17.04 18.41 -10.19
C TYR A 460 -16.42 17.67 -9.00
N TRP A 461 -16.41 16.35 -9.07
CA TRP A 461 -15.71 15.48 -8.12
C TRP A 461 -14.22 15.43 -8.47
N LEU A 462 -13.37 16.02 -7.62
CA LEU A 462 -11.95 16.17 -7.91
C LEU A 462 -11.11 15.73 -6.71
N GLN A 463 -9.88 15.28 -6.98
CA GLN A 463 -8.93 14.96 -5.92
C GLN A 463 -8.39 16.26 -5.30
N ILE A 464 -8.77 16.52 -4.05
CA ILE A 464 -8.41 17.75 -3.34
C ILE A 464 -7.15 17.60 -2.48
N ARG A 465 -6.82 16.36 -2.06
CA ARG A 465 -5.66 16.08 -1.22
C ARG A 465 -5.06 14.71 -1.48
N GLU A 466 -3.76 14.58 -1.26
CA GLU A 466 -3.02 13.32 -1.20
C GLU A 466 -2.02 13.33 -0.04
N GLU A 467 -1.89 12.20 0.65
CA GLU A 467 -0.86 11.97 1.66
C GLU A 467 -0.11 10.68 1.31
N ASN A 468 1.19 10.80 1.07
CA ASN A 468 2.05 9.65 0.76
C ASN A 468 3.16 9.50 1.81
N LEU A 469 3.47 8.25 2.13
CA LEU A 469 4.70 7.86 2.81
C LEU A 469 5.50 6.98 1.87
N GLN A 470 6.59 7.54 1.35
CA GLN A 470 7.59 6.80 0.62
C GLN A 470 8.76 6.45 1.54
N ILE A 471 9.34 5.29 1.28
CA ILE A 471 10.58 4.87 1.90
C ILE A 471 11.62 4.84 0.80
N LEU A 472 12.59 5.74 0.90
CA LEU A 472 13.71 5.78 -0.02
C LEU A 472 14.89 4.97 0.54
N ASN A 473 15.64 4.35 -0.35
CA ASN A 473 16.95 3.80 -0.08
C ASN A 473 17.97 4.54 -0.95
N VAL A 474 18.63 5.50 -0.33
CA VAL A 474 19.53 6.43 -0.99
C VAL A 474 20.88 6.40 -0.28
N VAL A 475 21.90 5.95 -1.02
CA VAL A 475 23.29 5.80 -0.57
C VAL A 475 23.38 4.99 0.72
N GLY A 476 22.65 3.87 0.78
CA GLY A 476 22.61 2.99 1.95
C GLY A 476 21.75 3.47 3.10
N VAL A 477 21.24 4.70 3.04
CA VAL A 477 20.40 5.27 4.08
C VAL A 477 18.92 5.11 3.71
N ARG A 478 18.15 4.56 4.66
CA ARG A 478 16.69 4.53 4.56
C ARG A 478 16.14 5.91 4.95
N ILE A 479 15.59 6.65 3.99
CA ILE A 479 15.02 7.98 4.22
C ILE A 479 13.49 7.89 4.12
N PRO A 480 12.75 8.04 5.24
CA PRO A 480 11.32 8.27 5.17
C PRO A 480 11.02 9.62 4.51
N LEU A 481 10.22 9.57 3.46
CA LEU A 481 9.74 10.72 2.72
C LEU A 481 8.23 10.81 2.86
N GLN A 482 7.76 11.78 3.64
CA GLN A 482 6.34 12.13 3.67
C GLN A 482 6.06 13.15 2.56
N ILE A 483 5.04 12.91 1.75
CA ILE A 483 4.59 13.85 0.71
C ILE A 483 3.15 14.21 1.02
N GLN A 484 2.86 15.49 1.12
CA GLN A 484 1.50 16.01 1.23
C GLN A 484 1.20 16.88 0.02
N ILE A 485 0.09 16.62 -0.66
CA ILE A 485 -0.38 17.39 -1.81
C ILE A 485 -1.74 17.97 -1.44
N ASP A 486 -1.89 19.28 -1.51
CA ASP A 486 -3.18 19.96 -1.39
C ASP A 486 -3.47 20.75 -2.68
N ARG A 487 -4.67 20.60 -3.25
CA ARG A 487 -5.09 21.25 -4.49
C ARG A 487 -6.22 22.25 -4.25
N SER A 488 -6.19 23.36 -4.98
CA SER A 488 -7.14 24.48 -4.82
C SER A 488 -7.27 25.28 -6.12
N GLU A 489 -8.16 26.28 -6.14
CA GLU A 489 -8.35 27.20 -7.28
C GLU A 489 -8.58 26.48 -8.61
N PHE A 490 -9.44 25.46 -8.60
CA PHE A 490 -9.79 24.71 -9.80
C PHE A 490 -10.55 25.58 -10.80
N GLN A 491 -10.12 25.53 -12.05
CA GLN A 491 -10.76 26.16 -13.19
C GLN A 491 -10.92 25.10 -14.29
N LEU A 492 -12.16 24.85 -14.70
CA LEU A 492 -12.48 23.86 -15.74
C LEU A 492 -12.90 24.58 -17.02
N ASP A 493 -12.42 24.11 -18.16
CA ASP A 493 -12.71 24.70 -19.48
C ASP A 493 -12.50 26.22 -19.52
N ASN A 494 -11.42 26.66 -18.86
CA ASN A 494 -11.01 28.06 -18.83
C ASN A 494 -10.71 28.53 -20.27
N PRO A 495 -11.41 29.55 -20.82
CA PRO A 495 -11.14 30.06 -22.16
C PRO A 495 -9.70 30.56 -22.36
N GLN A 496 -9.02 30.93 -21.27
CA GLN A 496 -7.63 31.39 -21.27
C GLN A 496 -6.60 30.26 -21.13
N PHE A 497 -7.03 29.00 -20.96
CA PHE A 497 -6.14 27.85 -20.68
C PHE A 497 -4.95 27.76 -21.63
N GLY A 498 -5.20 27.80 -22.95
CA GLY A 498 -4.16 27.69 -23.96
C GLY A 498 -3.16 28.86 -23.92
N ALA A 499 -3.65 30.08 -23.71
CA ALA A 499 -2.81 31.27 -23.60
C ALA A 499 -1.94 31.24 -22.33
N GLU A 500 -2.49 30.80 -21.20
CA GLU A 500 -1.75 30.69 -19.93
C GLU A 500 -0.72 29.55 -19.95
N LYS A 501 -1.05 28.42 -20.58
CA LYS A 501 -0.11 27.31 -20.80
C LYS A 501 1.05 27.74 -21.70
N GLU A 502 0.77 28.41 -22.82
CA GLU A 502 1.81 28.93 -23.72
C GLU A 502 2.68 30.00 -23.04
N ALA A 503 2.07 30.91 -22.27
CA ALA A 503 2.82 31.88 -21.48
C ALA A 503 3.79 31.19 -20.48
N SER A 504 3.39 30.05 -19.92
CA SER A 504 4.25 29.24 -19.04
C SER A 504 5.46 28.67 -19.79
N TYR A 505 5.31 28.25 -21.05
CA TYR A 505 6.44 27.78 -21.86
C TYR A 505 7.47 28.87 -22.16
N GLN A 506 7.02 30.11 -22.36
CA GLN A 506 7.88 31.28 -22.57
C GLN A 506 8.56 31.76 -21.28
N SER A 507 7.94 31.51 -20.12
CA SER A 507 8.53 31.84 -18.81
C SER A 507 9.81 31.05 -18.50
N ASP A 508 10.55 31.46 -17.47
CA ASP A 508 11.72 30.73 -16.95
C ASP A 508 11.36 29.72 -15.85
N HIS A 509 10.07 29.46 -15.63
CA HIS A 509 9.65 28.48 -14.64
C HIS A 509 10.14 27.07 -14.99
N LEU A 510 10.41 26.27 -13.93
CA LEU A 510 10.58 24.83 -14.07
C LEU A 510 9.22 24.21 -14.38
N ILE A 511 9.18 23.38 -15.42
CA ILE A 511 7.97 22.66 -15.81
C ILE A 511 8.26 21.18 -15.74
N LEU A 512 7.40 20.44 -15.06
CA LEU A 512 7.41 18.99 -15.03
C LEU A 512 6.26 18.48 -15.87
N ARG A 513 6.50 17.42 -16.62
CA ARG A 513 5.48 16.70 -17.38
C ARG A 513 5.43 15.26 -16.88
N ASP A 514 4.23 14.76 -16.62
CA ASP A 514 4.04 13.33 -16.37
C ASP A 514 4.32 12.53 -17.66
N SER A 515 4.93 11.35 -17.54
CA SER A 515 5.23 10.48 -18.68
C SER A 515 5.02 9.02 -18.29
N GLN A 516 5.11 8.09 -19.23
CA GLN A 516 5.06 6.66 -18.90
C GLN A 516 6.21 6.23 -17.98
N ALA A 517 7.37 6.91 -18.04
CA ALA A 517 8.50 6.69 -17.13
C ALA A 517 8.46 7.59 -15.88
N GLY A 518 7.28 8.17 -15.59
CA GLY A 518 6.96 9.15 -14.55
C GLY A 518 7.46 10.57 -14.85
N PHE A 519 7.59 11.43 -13.84
CA PHE A 519 7.85 12.86 -14.05
C PHE A 519 9.19 13.14 -14.74
N ARG A 520 9.18 14.10 -15.67
CA ARG A 520 10.36 14.62 -16.38
C ARG A 520 10.31 16.14 -16.44
N TYR A 521 11.46 16.78 -16.35
CA TYR A 521 11.58 18.22 -16.57
C TYR A 521 11.46 18.56 -18.06
N LEU A 522 10.84 19.70 -18.38
CA LEU A 522 10.88 20.30 -19.72
C LEU A 522 11.99 21.35 -19.82
N LYS A 523 12.87 21.21 -20.81
CA LYS A 523 13.98 22.13 -21.08
C LYS A 523 13.67 23.01 -22.28
N LYS A 524 14.20 24.24 -22.27
CA LYS A 524 14.17 25.12 -23.44
C LYS A 524 15.26 24.69 -24.42
N GLU A 525 14.88 24.16 -25.57
CA GLU A 525 15.76 23.80 -26.68
C GLU A 525 15.23 24.47 -27.96
N GLY A 526 16.07 25.26 -28.65
CA GLY A 526 15.65 25.97 -29.87
C GLY A 526 14.45 26.92 -29.68
N GLY A 527 14.20 27.41 -28.46
CA GLY A 527 13.05 28.25 -28.13
C GLY A 527 11.76 27.49 -27.81
N GLN A 528 11.78 26.15 -27.83
CA GLN A 528 10.63 25.30 -27.49
C GLN A 528 10.88 24.49 -26.22
N ARG A 529 9.80 24.10 -25.53
CA ARG A 529 9.86 23.23 -24.35
C ARG A 529 9.85 21.76 -24.78
N VAL A 530 10.94 21.05 -24.53
CA VAL A 530 11.14 19.64 -24.89
C VAL A 530 11.32 18.80 -23.63
N VAL A 531 10.76 17.60 -23.62
CA VAL A 531 10.92 16.64 -22.52
C VAL A 531 12.39 16.24 -22.40
N SER A 532 12.99 16.51 -21.24
CA SER A 532 14.36 16.08 -20.96
C SER A 532 14.44 14.56 -20.88
N LYS A 533 15.37 13.99 -21.64
CA LYS A 533 15.73 12.57 -21.54
C LYS A 533 16.65 12.27 -20.36
N GLN A 534 17.23 13.30 -19.74
CA GLN A 534 18.13 13.13 -18.60
C GLN A 534 17.33 12.76 -17.34
N VAL A 535 17.64 11.61 -16.77
CA VAL A 535 17.27 11.26 -15.39
C VAL A 535 18.34 11.85 -14.49
N TYR A 536 17.99 12.85 -13.69
CA TYR A 536 18.92 13.46 -12.75
C TYR A 536 19.27 12.47 -11.64
N SER A 537 20.42 11.84 -11.77
CA SER A 537 20.97 10.92 -10.77
C SER A 537 22.03 11.56 -9.88
N LYS A 538 22.40 12.82 -10.11
CA LYS A 538 23.56 13.46 -9.47
C LYS A 538 23.19 14.80 -8.86
N GLN A 539 23.72 15.07 -7.68
CA GLN A 539 23.57 16.36 -7.00
C GLN A 539 24.91 16.80 -6.40
N LYS A 540 25.13 18.12 -6.39
CA LYS A 540 26.26 18.76 -5.72
C LYS A 540 25.75 19.78 -4.72
N PHE A 541 26.37 19.86 -3.56
CA PHE A 541 26.13 20.93 -2.60
C PHE A 541 27.43 21.28 -1.88
N ALA A 542 27.53 22.52 -1.41
CA ALA A 542 28.62 22.93 -0.53
C ALA A 542 28.03 23.24 0.85
N LEU A 543 28.65 22.70 1.89
CA LEU A 543 28.33 22.95 3.27
C LEU A 543 29.41 23.86 3.86
N GLY A 544 29.01 24.85 4.64
CA GLY A 544 29.90 25.67 5.45
C GLY A 544 29.25 25.93 6.80
N GLY A 545 30.01 26.29 7.82
CA GLY A 545 29.43 26.61 9.11
C GLY A 545 30.47 26.93 10.17
N VAL A 546 29.97 27.40 11.30
CA VAL A 546 30.74 27.60 12.52
C VAL A 546 29.95 26.96 13.65
N LEU A 547 30.63 26.18 14.47
CA LEU A 547 30.08 25.52 15.64
C LEU A 547 30.72 26.12 16.89
N TYR A 548 29.92 26.39 17.91
CA TYR A 548 30.39 26.77 19.24
C TYR A 548 29.73 25.87 20.28
N ASP A 549 30.56 25.33 21.17
CA ASP A 549 30.18 24.44 22.24
C ASP A 549 30.90 24.90 23.52
N PRO A 550 30.23 24.86 24.69
CA PRO A 550 30.85 25.19 25.98
C PRO A 550 32.15 24.43 26.27
N GLY A 551 32.27 23.17 25.81
CA GLY A 551 33.48 22.37 25.96
C GLY A 551 34.59 22.69 24.95
N MET A 552 34.53 23.82 24.23
CA MET A 552 35.53 24.26 23.27
C MET A 552 35.95 25.72 23.52
N ASP A 553 37.26 25.98 23.56
CA ASP A 553 37.82 27.33 23.76
C ASP A 553 37.52 28.31 22.61
N TYR A 554 37.22 27.80 21.42
CA TYR A 554 36.97 28.60 20.23
C TYR A 554 35.95 27.97 19.28
N PRO A 555 35.20 28.78 18.50
CA PRO A 555 34.32 28.25 17.48
C PRO A 555 35.08 27.52 16.37
N VAL A 556 34.61 26.34 15.96
CA VAL A 556 35.23 25.53 14.92
C VAL A 556 34.59 25.82 13.55
N PRO A 557 35.34 26.36 12.57
CA PRO A 557 34.83 26.51 11.21
C PRO A 557 34.84 25.16 10.49
N LEU A 558 33.77 24.85 9.79
CA LEU A 558 33.64 23.67 8.94
C LEU A 558 33.26 24.12 7.53
N ALA A 559 33.92 23.57 6.51
CA ALA A 559 33.55 23.79 5.12
C ALA A 559 33.89 22.58 4.27
N GLY A 560 32.93 22.10 3.49
CA GLY A 560 33.10 20.91 2.66
C GLY A 560 32.22 20.91 1.42
N PHE A 561 32.62 20.09 0.46
CA PHE A 561 31.89 19.86 -0.76
C PHE A 561 31.30 18.45 -0.75
N ASN A 562 30.05 18.32 -1.16
CA ASN A 562 29.39 17.03 -1.27
C ASN A 562 28.99 16.74 -2.73
N TYR A 563 29.19 15.48 -3.13
CA TYR A 563 28.74 14.93 -4.39
C TYR A 563 28.00 13.60 -4.18
N VAL A 564 26.73 13.58 -4.57
CA VAL A 564 25.89 12.37 -4.59
C VAL A 564 25.67 11.92 -6.03
N ASN A 565 25.77 10.62 -6.28
CA ASN A 565 25.38 9.97 -7.53
C ASN A 565 24.61 8.66 -7.28
N LEU A 566 23.35 8.60 -7.71
CA LEU A 566 22.45 7.46 -7.55
C LEU A 566 22.62 6.36 -8.62
N ASP A 567 23.45 6.60 -9.64
CA ASP A 567 23.84 5.62 -10.64
C ASP A 567 25.33 5.77 -10.96
N PHE A 568 26.14 5.50 -9.94
CA PHE A 568 27.58 5.54 -9.99
C PHE A 568 28.13 4.51 -10.98
N LEU A 569 28.98 4.99 -11.89
CA LEU A 569 29.56 4.23 -13.00
C LEU A 569 28.54 3.58 -13.96
N GLN A 570 27.26 3.99 -13.95
CA GLN A 570 26.18 3.39 -14.77
C GLN A 570 26.00 1.88 -14.51
N LYS A 571 26.22 1.48 -13.26
CA LYS A 571 26.18 0.08 -12.82
C LYS A 571 25.10 -0.17 -11.75
N GLY A 572 24.24 0.82 -11.46
CA GLY A 572 23.22 0.73 -10.41
C GLY A 572 23.75 0.88 -8.98
N TYR A 573 25.04 1.20 -8.79
CA TYR A 573 25.60 1.57 -7.49
C TYR A 573 25.27 3.02 -7.15
N GLN A 574 25.21 3.34 -5.87
CA GLN A 574 25.04 4.69 -5.37
C GLN A 574 26.30 5.13 -4.63
N ALA A 575 26.67 6.40 -4.73
CA ALA A 575 27.86 6.96 -4.10
C ALA A 575 27.59 8.34 -3.50
N ASN A 576 28.14 8.59 -2.32
CA ASN A 576 28.18 9.89 -1.66
C ASN A 576 29.62 10.18 -1.25
N PHE A 577 30.11 11.36 -1.61
CA PHE A 577 31.44 11.83 -1.22
C PHE A 577 31.28 13.20 -0.59
N PHE A 578 31.48 13.31 0.72
CA PHE A 578 31.64 14.57 1.44
C PHE A 578 33.12 14.79 1.73
N ILE A 579 33.67 15.86 1.17
CA ILE A 579 35.10 16.19 1.28
C ILE A 579 35.22 17.59 1.90
N ALA A 580 35.60 17.65 3.18
CA ALA A 580 35.88 18.89 3.92
C ALA A 580 37.36 19.06 4.26
N GLY A 581 38.24 18.24 3.66
CA GLY A 581 39.67 18.24 3.92
C GLY A 581 39.99 17.53 5.23
N ALA A 582 39.68 18.17 6.35
CA ALA A 582 39.94 17.64 7.68
C ALA A 582 38.89 16.64 8.17
N ILE A 583 37.68 16.64 7.60
CA ILE A 583 36.62 15.64 7.81
C ILE A 583 36.18 15.15 6.44
N ASN A 584 36.13 13.84 6.24
CA ASN A 584 35.69 13.26 4.98
C ASN A 584 34.80 12.05 5.25
N ASP A 585 33.74 11.93 4.46
CA ASP A 585 32.80 10.82 4.51
C ASP A 585 32.59 10.27 3.09
N ILE A 586 32.79 8.97 2.93
CA ILE A 586 32.75 8.26 1.66
C ILE A 586 31.82 7.07 1.81
N ILE A 587 30.75 7.05 1.03
CA ILE A 587 29.75 5.98 1.06
C ILE A 587 29.56 5.40 -0.33
N LEU A 588 29.59 4.07 -0.42
CA LEU A 588 29.27 3.29 -1.61
C LEU A 588 28.18 2.27 -1.26
N SER A 589 27.12 2.20 -2.05
CA SER A 589 25.99 1.33 -1.76
C SER A 589 25.48 0.61 -3.01
N ASN A 590 25.09 -0.66 -2.83
CA ASN A 590 24.26 -1.40 -3.76
C ASN A 590 22.88 -1.58 -3.13
N SER A 591 21.86 -0.90 -3.66
CA SER A 591 20.51 -0.90 -3.12
C SER A 591 19.66 -2.12 -3.47
N ASP A 592 20.15 -3.01 -4.35
CA ASP A 592 19.50 -4.27 -4.73
C ASP A 592 20.52 -5.42 -4.73
N PHE A 593 21.23 -5.57 -3.60
CA PHE A 593 22.22 -6.60 -3.42
C PHE A 593 21.60 -8.00 -3.60
N LEU A 594 22.22 -8.79 -4.48
CA LEU A 594 21.76 -10.13 -4.89
C LEU A 594 20.35 -10.17 -5.52
N GLY A 595 19.79 -9.03 -5.95
CA GLY A 595 18.45 -8.96 -6.54
C GLY A 595 17.32 -9.23 -5.54
N LYS A 596 17.58 -9.05 -4.23
CA LYS A 596 16.63 -9.35 -3.14
C LYS A 596 15.98 -8.11 -2.54
N GLY A 597 16.23 -6.92 -3.08
CA GLY A 597 15.86 -5.64 -2.47
C GLY A 597 16.62 -5.33 -1.18
N TRP A 598 17.72 -6.05 -0.92
CA TRP A 598 18.62 -5.79 0.21
C TRP A 598 19.60 -4.69 -0.17
N ASP A 599 20.05 -3.92 0.82
CA ASP A 599 21.13 -2.96 0.62
C ASP A 599 22.43 -3.42 1.25
N LEU A 600 23.52 -3.37 0.49
CA LEU A 600 24.87 -3.56 0.99
C LEU A 600 25.63 -2.25 0.82
N THR A 601 26.10 -1.69 1.94
CA THR A 601 26.72 -0.37 1.99
C THR A 601 28.07 -0.46 2.66
N GLY A 602 29.08 0.14 2.04
CA GLY A 602 30.37 0.41 2.65
C GLY A 602 30.51 1.91 2.90
N GLU A 603 30.96 2.28 4.09
CA GLU A 603 31.18 3.67 4.51
C GLU A 603 32.58 3.81 5.11
N ALA A 604 33.22 4.95 4.89
CA ALA A 604 34.49 5.30 5.49
C ALA A 604 34.45 6.76 5.96
N PHE A 605 34.71 6.95 7.26
CA PHE A 605 34.79 8.26 7.89
C PHE A 605 36.23 8.54 8.31
N LEU A 606 36.80 9.64 7.83
CA LEU A 606 38.21 10.01 8.02
C LEU A 606 38.32 11.42 8.59
N THR A 607 39.10 11.58 9.66
CA THR A 607 39.39 12.87 10.28
C THR A 607 40.89 13.12 10.43
N ALA A 608 41.32 14.38 10.28
CA ALA A 608 42.73 14.77 10.35
C ALA A 608 43.12 15.49 11.65
N PHE A 609 42.21 15.59 12.63
CA PHE A 609 42.46 16.30 13.89
C PHE A 609 41.85 15.55 15.08
N TYR A 610 42.36 15.87 16.27
CA TYR A 610 41.94 15.28 17.53
C TYR A 610 40.86 16.16 18.17
N PHE A 611 39.86 15.52 18.77
CA PHE A 611 38.85 16.16 19.61
C PHE A 611 39.23 16.00 21.08
N SER A 612 39.01 17.02 21.90
CA SER A 612 39.19 16.93 23.35
C SER A 612 38.16 16.01 24.00
N ASP A 613 38.59 15.27 25.00
CA ASP A 613 37.79 14.42 25.88
C ASP A 613 37.95 14.94 27.32
N ALA A 614 37.05 15.84 27.71
CA ALA A 614 36.99 16.43 29.04
C ALA A 614 36.39 15.45 30.06
N VAL A 615 36.88 15.52 31.30
CA VAL A 615 36.43 14.68 32.43
C VAL A 615 35.80 15.57 33.48
N TYR A 616 34.69 15.10 34.05
CA TYR A 616 34.09 15.71 35.22
C TYR A 616 33.96 14.69 36.35
N ARG A 617 34.26 15.10 37.58
CA ARG A 617 34.02 14.29 38.78
C ARG A 617 33.40 15.15 39.86
N GLY A 618 32.26 14.72 40.39
CA GLY A 618 31.54 15.50 41.41
C GLY A 618 31.05 16.86 40.90
N GLY A 619 30.91 17.04 39.58
CA GLY A 619 30.45 18.27 38.95
C GLY A 619 31.51 19.32 38.63
N GLU A 620 32.79 19.04 38.89
CA GLU A 620 33.92 19.91 38.54
C GLU A 620 34.75 19.27 37.42
N SER A 621 35.33 20.09 36.53
CA SER A 621 36.24 19.62 35.48
C SER A 621 37.55 19.11 36.08
N VAL A 622 38.10 18.05 35.50
CA VAL A 622 39.38 17.43 35.89
C VAL A 622 40.33 17.51 34.69
N ASP A 623 40.84 18.71 34.45
CA ASP A 623 41.66 19.04 33.29
C ASP A 623 42.97 18.22 33.27
N GLU A 624 43.47 17.80 34.44
CA GLU A 624 44.68 16.97 34.56
C GLU A 624 44.55 15.57 33.95
N GLU A 625 43.33 15.15 33.60
CA GLU A 625 43.03 13.87 32.94
C GLU A 625 42.43 14.03 31.54
N GLU A 626 42.41 15.24 30.99
CA GLU A 626 41.97 15.48 29.62
C GLU A 626 42.85 14.69 28.65
N VAL A 627 42.24 14.09 27.62
CA VAL A 627 42.98 13.50 26.50
C VAL A 627 42.38 13.96 25.18
N LYS A 628 43.20 14.03 24.14
CA LYS A 628 42.77 14.32 22.78
C LYS A 628 42.63 13.01 22.00
N LYS A 629 41.52 12.83 21.27
CA LYS A 629 41.17 11.60 20.55
C LYS A 629 40.99 11.85 19.05
N LEU A 630 41.65 11.03 18.22
CA LEU A 630 41.39 10.94 16.78
C LEU A 630 40.62 9.65 16.50
N THR A 631 39.62 9.72 15.62
CA THR A 631 38.74 8.59 15.29
C THR A 631 38.53 8.50 13.79
N GLU A 632 38.82 7.32 13.22
CA GLU A 632 38.52 6.98 11.83
C GLU A 632 37.78 5.64 11.80
N SER A 633 36.81 5.47 10.91
CA SER A 633 36.05 4.23 10.81
C SER A 633 35.88 3.74 9.38
N VAL A 634 35.74 2.42 9.27
CA VAL A 634 35.23 1.74 8.09
C VAL A 634 34.10 0.82 8.51
N ASP A 635 33.00 0.93 7.78
CA ASP A 635 31.71 0.36 8.13
C ASP A 635 31.18 -0.46 6.95
N VAL A 636 30.63 -1.63 7.25
CA VAL A 636 29.87 -2.45 6.29
C VAL A 636 28.50 -2.74 6.86
N THR A 637 27.47 -2.29 6.16
CA THR A 637 26.07 -2.41 6.58
C THR A 637 25.28 -3.22 5.57
N LEU A 638 24.56 -4.23 6.06
CA LEU A 638 23.54 -4.97 5.32
C LEU A 638 22.15 -4.58 5.83
N GLY A 639 21.32 -4.06 4.95
CA GLY A 639 19.94 -3.67 5.21
C GLY A 639 18.93 -4.61 4.55
N ILE A 640 17.97 -5.09 5.33
CA ILE A 640 16.95 -6.06 4.90
C ILE A 640 15.57 -5.45 5.19
N PRO A 641 14.79 -5.06 4.15
CA PRO A 641 13.42 -4.61 4.34
C PRO A 641 12.54 -5.78 4.81
N ILE A 642 11.70 -5.53 5.82
CA ILE A 642 10.76 -6.52 6.37
C ILE A 642 9.34 -5.95 6.19
N GLY A 643 8.65 -6.40 5.14
CA GLY A 643 7.39 -5.79 4.72
C GLY A 643 7.58 -4.32 4.34
N THR A 644 6.53 -3.50 4.52
CA THR A 644 6.55 -2.09 4.08
C THR A 644 7.22 -1.15 5.09
N PHE A 645 7.00 -1.38 6.39
CA PHE A 645 7.31 -0.39 7.43
C PHE A 645 8.52 -0.73 8.28
N PHE A 646 9.01 -1.98 8.25
CA PHE A 646 10.17 -2.41 9.04
C PHE A 646 11.43 -2.59 8.18
N LYS A 647 12.61 -2.40 8.77
CA LYS A 647 13.91 -2.78 8.18
C LYS A 647 14.81 -3.26 9.32
N LEU A 648 15.50 -4.36 9.05
CA LEU A 648 16.58 -4.85 9.89
C LEU A 648 17.90 -4.41 9.26
N GLU A 649 18.75 -3.77 10.02
CA GLU A 649 20.12 -3.43 9.63
C GLU A 649 21.10 -4.18 10.51
N THR A 650 22.10 -4.78 9.88
CA THR A 650 23.26 -5.35 10.56
C THR A 650 24.50 -4.64 10.08
N ASN A 651 25.28 -4.08 11.00
CA ASN A 651 26.49 -3.31 10.69
C ASN A 651 27.70 -3.93 11.40
N LEU A 652 28.81 -3.98 10.68
CA LEU A 652 30.14 -4.29 11.20
C LEU A 652 31.03 -3.08 10.95
N ALA A 653 31.53 -2.47 12.02
CA ALA A 653 32.42 -1.33 11.96
C ALA A 653 33.77 -1.66 12.58
N SER A 654 34.84 -1.18 11.97
CA SER A 654 36.18 -1.16 12.54
C SER A 654 36.62 0.29 12.67
N LYS A 655 36.82 0.74 13.90
CA LYS A 655 37.15 2.12 14.25
C LYS A 655 38.56 2.17 14.82
N PHE A 656 39.46 2.91 14.18
CA PHE A 656 40.77 3.22 14.71
C PHE A 656 40.67 4.42 15.65
N ILE A 657 41.26 4.30 16.84
CA ILE A 657 41.29 5.35 17.84
C ILE A 657 42.74 5.59 18.26
N ASP A 658 43.15 6.85 18.21
CA ASP A 658 44.47 7.31 18.64
C ASP A 658 44.33 8.42 19.69
N TYR A 659 45.25 8.44 20.65
CA TYR A 659 45.20 9.31 21.82
C TYR A 659 46.43 10.21 21.92
N LYS A 660 46.23 11.42 22.42
CA LYS A 660 47.28 12.36 22.79
C LYS A 660 46.95 13.01 24.13
N GLU A 661 47.98 13.53 24.79
CA GLU A 661 47.82 14.43 25.93
C GLU A 661 46.97 15.66 25.51
N GLY A 662 46.08 16.06 26.42
CA GLY A 662 45.45 17.37 26.43
C GLY A 662 46.43 18.47 26.84
N ASP A 663 45.94 19.69 27.03
CA ASP A 663 46.82 20.84 27.29
C ASP A 663 47.31 20.88 28.75
N ASP A 664 46.51 20.36 29.69
CA ASP A 664 46.80 20.33 31.13
C ASP A 664 46.99 18.91 31.71
N THR A 665 47.08 17.89 30.85
CA THR A 665 47.25 16.48 31.27
C THR A 665 48.47 16.30 32.19
N ARG A 666 48.28 15.61 33.32
CA ARG A 666 49.33 15.34 34.31
C ARG A 666 50.49 14.55 33.70
N GLU A 667 51.73 14.87 34.07
CA GLU A 667 52.94 14.22 33.52
C GLU A 667 53.02 12.70 33.79
N ASP A 668 52.38 12.20 34.84
CA ASP A 668 52.31 10.78 35.21
C ASP A 668 50.99 10.10 34.76
N PHE A 669 50.16 10.80 33.98
CA PHE A 669 48.99 10.22 33.34
C PHE A 669 49.42 9.27 32.22
N VAL A 670 49.02 8.00 32.31
CA VAL A 670 49.31 7.02 31.25
C VAL A 670 48.20 7.08 30.20
N LEU A 671 48.51 7.53 28.99
CA LEU A 671 47.53 7.54 27.89
C LEU A 671 47.02 6.13 27.54
N PRO A 672 45.74 5.99 27.12
CA PRO A 672 45.27 4.78 26.48
C PRO A 672 46.07 4.48 25.22
N GLN A 673 46.38 3.22 24.97
CA GLN A 673 47.05 2.83 23.73
C GLN A 673 46.11 2.97 22.53
N SER A 674 46.67 3.36 21.38
CA SER A 674 45.96 3.33 20.11
C SER A 674 45.50 1.91 19.79
N HIS A 675 44.25 1.77 19.38
CA HIS A 675 43.63 0.46 19.18
C HIS A 675 42.54 0.52 18.11
N ILE A 676 42.02 -0.65 17.75
CA ILE A 676 40.87 -0.80 16.87
C ILE A 676 39.69 -1.28 17.70
N GLU A 677 38.58 -0.56 17.64
CA GLU A 677 37.27 -1.01 18.12
C GLU A 677 36.53 -1.71 16.98
N ASN A 678 36.17 -2.97 17.18
CA ASN A 678 35.28 -3.68 16.29
C ASN A 678 33.89 -3.69 16.89
N ARG A 679 32.93 -3.10 16.18
CA ARG A 679 31.55 -2.96 16.61
C ARG A 679 30.64 -3.76 15.69
N ALA A 680 29.83 -4.62 16.29
CA ALA A 680 28.77 -5.35 15.61
C ALA A 680 27.42 -4.85 16.11
N THR A 681 26.57 -4.42 15.20
CA THR A 681 25.30 -3.75 15.51
C THR A 681 24.14 -4.45 14.81
N VAL A 682 23.02 -4.58 15.50
CA VAL A 682 21.72 -4.96 14.94
C VAL A 682 20.72 -3.85 15.25
N ASN A 683 20.08 -3.30 14.23
CA ASN A 683 19.12 -2.21 14.35
C ASN A 683 17.79 -2.59 13.67
N LEU A 684 16.70 -2.58 14.44
CA LEU A 684 15.35 -2.76 13.92
C LEU A 684 14.67 -1.39 13.83
N MET A 685 14.34 -0.97 12.61
CA MET A 685 13.69 0.30 12.34
C MET A 685 12.24 0.11 11.93
N PHE A 686 11.36 1.03 12.37
CA PHE A 686 9.96 1.12 11.99
C PHE A 686 9.60 2.56 11.62
N THR A 687 8.87 2.74 10.53
CA THR A 687 8.31 4.06 10.17
C THR A 687 6.94 3.91 9.54
N ARG A 688 5.94 4.60 10.10
CA ARG A 688 4.60 4.65 9.53
C ARG A 688 3.86 5.92 9.91
N GLY A 689 3.20 6.53 8.93
CA GLY A 689 2.49 7.79 9.12
C GLY A 689 3.41 8.84 9.73
N ARG A 690 3.06 9.33 10.93
CA ARG A 690 3.79 10.38 11.65
C ARG A 690 4.84 9.86 12.64
N PHE A 691 4.93 8.55 12.81
CA PHE A 691 5.72 7.90 13.84
C PHE A 691 6.91 7.13 13.23
N SER A 692 8.07 7.28 13.85
CA SER A 692 9.29 6.55 13.51
C SER A 692 9.96 6.06 14.79
N SER A 693 10.45 4.83 14.80
CA SER A 693 11.19 4.27 15.93
C SER A 693 12.32 3.35 15.49
N SER A 694 13.36 3.24 16.31
CA SER A 694 14.46 2.29 16.11
C SER A 694 14.87 1.64 17.43
N LEU A 695 15.28 0.37 17.36
CA LEU A 695 15.89 -0.36 18.46
C LEU A 695 17.22 -0.93 17.96
N GLU A 696 18.31 -0.39 18.49
CA GLU A 696 19.67 -0.78 18.18
C GLU A 696 20.28 -1.52 19.37
N ALA A 697 20.92 -2.64 19.10
CA ALA A 697 21.79 -3.35 20.04
C ALA A 697 23.18 -3.47 19.42
N ALA A 698 24.23 -3.20 20.19
CA ALA A 698 25.61 -3.29 19.74
C ALA A 698 26.48 -4.06 20.74
N PHE A 699 27.45 -4.77 20.18
CA PHE A 699 28.56 -5.39 20.89
C PHE A 699 29.86 -4.82 20.35
N VAL A 700 30.76 -4.42 21.24
CA VAL A 700 32.04 -3.81 20.87
C VAL A 700 33.18 -4.59 21.51
N LYS A 701 34.26 -4.79 20.75
CA LYS A 701 35.51 -5.39 21.21
C LYS A 701 36.71 -4.56 20.77
N ARG A 702 37.56 -4.19 21.72
CA ARG A 702 38.84 -3.51 21.48
C ARG A 702 39.92 -4.54 21.15
N SER A 703 40.76 -4.23 20.16
CA SER A 703 41.86 -5.11 19.76
C SER A 703 42.95 -5.20 20.82
N LYS A 704 43.13 -4.13 21.59
CA LYS A 704 44.07 -4.01 22.70
C LYS A 704 43.48 -3.05 23.72
N TRP A 705 43.62 -3.35 25.00
CA TRP A 705 43.19 -2.48 26.10
C TRP A 705 44.05 -2.79 27.32
N GLU A 706 44.96 -1.88 27.65
CA GLU A 706 45.90 -2.01 28.77
C GLU A 706 45.64 -0.93 29.80
N LYS A 707 46.20 -1.08 31.01
CA LYS A 707 46.00 -0.11 32.09
C LYS A 707 46.43 1.30 31.63
N TRP A 708 45.54 2.27 31.82
CA TRP A 708 45.71 3.69 31.49
C TRP A 708 45.19 4.54 32.65
N GLY A 709 45.41 5.86 32.57
CA GLY A 709 45.00 6.83 33.58
C GLY A 709 46.07 7.08 34.64
N LEU A 710 45.69 7.82 35.68
CA LEU A 710 46.56 8.09 36.83
C LEU A 710 46.87 6.81 37.62
N PRO A 711 48.01 6.74 38.35
CA PRO A 711 48.36 5.59 39.19
C PRO A 711 47.25 5.16 40.16
N GLU A 712 46.52 6.13 40.70
CA GLU A 712 45.38 6.02 41.61
C GLU A 712 44.03 5.72 40.93
N SER A 713 43.98 5.66 39.59
CA SER A 713 42.74 5.41 38.87
C SER A 713 42.12 4.05 39.22
N THR A 714 40.82 4.06 39.48
CA THR A 714 39.99 2.88 39.71
C THR A 714 39.06 2.58 38.53
N GLU A 715 39.27 3.21 37.37
CA GLU A 715 38.52 2.89 36.14
C GLU A 715 38.67 1.41 35.78
N PRO A 716 37.57 0.72 35.42
CA PRO A 716 37.62 -0.67 35.09
C PRO A 716 38.26 -0.86 33.71
N LEU A 717 39.17 -1.83 33.60
CA LEU A 717 39.83 -2.17 32.34
C LEU A 717 38.95 -3.15 31.55
N LEU A 718 38.02 -2.62 30.75
CA LEU A 718 37.03 -3.42 30.03
C LEU A 718 37.32 -3.40 28.53
N ASP A 719 37.72 -4.53 27.96
CA ASP A 719 38.08 -4.64 26.55
C ASP A 719 36.88 -4.94 25.63
N SER A 720 35.70 -5.15 26.19
CA SER A 720 34.44 -5.36 25.48
C SER A 720 33.26 -4.81 26.25
N TYR A 721 32.28 -4.27 25.54
CA TYR A 721 31.08 -3.69 26.13
C TYR A 721 29.85 -3.86 25.23
N ARG A 722 28.68 -3.60 25.79
CA ARG A 722 27.39 -3.75 25.10
C ARG A 722 26.52 -2.52 25.29
N THR A 723 25.77 -2.14 24.27
CA THR A 723 24.84 -1.01 24.32
C THR A 723 23.50 -1.35 23.69
N ILE A 724 22.42 -0.79 24.24
CA ILE A 724 21.11 -0.70 23.62
C ILE A 724 20.72 0.78 23.50
N ARG A 725 20.18 1.14 22.32
CA ARG A 725 19.62 2.46 22.03
C ARG A 725 18.21 2.27 21.47
N CYS A 726 17.26 3.01 22.01
CA CYS A 726 15.88 3.06 21.52
C CYS A 726 15.50 4.51 21.23
N ASP A 727 15.11 4.79 19.99
CA ASP A 727 14.63 6.11 19.56
C ASP A 727 13.16 6.00 19.14
N MET A 728 12.37 7.00 19.52
CA MET A 728 10.98 7.17 19.09
C MET A 728 10.72 8.62 18.75
N SER A 729 9.99 8.87 17.66
CA SER A 729 9.63 10.23 17.24
C SER A 729 8.23 10.30 16.65
N LEU A 730 7.56 11.42 16.89
CA LEU A 730 6.26 11.76 16.35
C LEU A 730 6.33 13.18 15.78
N THR A 731 5.95 13.37 14.52
CA THR A 731 5.91 14.71 13.90
C THR A 731 4.54 15.02 13.31
N ARG A 732 3.96 16.17 13.67
CA ARG A 732 2.66 16.64 13.16
C ARG A 732 2.81 17.97 12.43
N LYS A 733 2.32 18.03 11.19
CA LYS A 733 2.17 19.27 10.42
C LYS A 733 0.92 20.03 10.83
N LEU A 734 1.01 21.35 10.75
CA LEU A 734 -0.07 22.30 10.95
C LEU A 734 -0.08 23.31 9.78
N PRO A 735 -1.22 23.95 9.47
CA PRO A 735 -1.32 24.91 8.38
C PRO A 735 -0.32 26.07 8.49
N LYS A 736 -0.04 26.73 7.36
CA LYS A 736 0.84 27.91 7.28
C LYS A 736 2.28 27.63 7.73
N PHE A 737 2.86 26.55 7.21
CA PHE A 737 4.25 26.14 7.47
C PHE A 737 4.57 25.95 8.96
N GLN A 738 3.68 25.30 9.70
CA GLN A 738 3.87 25.00 11.12
C GLN A 738 4.09 23.50 11.33
N SER A 739 4.84 23.13 12.36
CA SER A 739 4.89 21.75 12.83
C SER A 739 5.30 21.60 14.29
N VAL A 740 4.85 20.51 14.89
CA VAL A 740 5.25 20.05 16.22
C VAL A 740 5.96 18.70 16.09
N GLN A 741 7.05 18.52 16.82
CA GLN A 741 7.80 17.27 16.89
C GLN A 741 7.99 16.87 18.36
N ALA A 742 7.79 15.61 18.68
CA ALA A 742 8.17 15.03 19.96
C ALA A 742 9.09 13.84 19.72
N SER A 743 10.13 13.68 20.55
CA SER A 743 11.02 12.53 20.48
C SER A 743 11.46 12.06 21.86
N LEU A 744 11.63 10.75 21.98
CA LEU A 744 12.13 10.07 23.17
C LEU A 744 13.35 9.23 22.77
N ARG A 745 14.41 9.27 23.56
CA ARG A 745 15.59 8.43 23.42
C ARG A 745 15.90 7.74 24.74
N TYR A 746 16.12 6.44 24.69
CA TYR A 746 16.61 5.65 25.81
C TYR A 746 17.94 5.00 25.45
N LEU A 747 18.89 5.05 26.37
CA LEU A 747 20.23 4.48 26.24
C LEU A 747 20.50 3.59 27.45
N LYS A 748 21.13 2.44 27.22
CA LYS A 748 21.62 1.55 28.27
C LYS A 748 22.89 0.85 27.81
N GLY A 749 23.88 0.77 28.68
CA GLY A 749 25.09 0.00 28.43
C GLY A 749 25.45 -0.92 29.60
N TRP A 750 26.34 -1.85 29.30
CA TRP A 750 26.93 -2.81 30.22
C TRP A 750 28.42 -2.90 29.96
N ASP A 751 29.17 -3.10 31.03
CA ASP A 751 30.62 -3.22 30.99
C ASP A 751 31.29 -1.97 30.36
N LEU A 752 30.79 -0.78 30.68
CA LEU A 752 31.30 0.50 30.18
C LEU A 752 32.44 1.04 31.06
N ASP A 753 33.43 1.62 30.41
CA ASP A 753 34.48 2.48 30.96
C ASP A 753 34.35 3.89 30.39
N ARG A 754 35.13 4.86 30.90
CA ARG A 754 35.18 6.27 30.43
C ARG A 754 34.91 6.45 28.93
N PHE A 755 35.70 5.77 28.10
CA PHE A 755 35.65 5.94 26.64
C PHE A 755 34.47 5.24 25.94
N SER A 756 33.65 4.48 26.67
CA SER A 756 32.44 3.81 26.16
C SER A 756 31.13 4.30 26.80
N ARG A 757 31.19 5.08 27.90
CA ARG A 757 30.00 5.69 28.50
C ARG A 757 29.31 6.65 27.52
N PHE A 758 28.00 6.82 27.67
CA PHE A 758 27.25 7.76 26.84
C PHE A 758 27.55 9.20 27.26
N GLY A 759 28.21 9.94 26.38
CA GLY A 759 28.37 11.37 26.52
C GLY A 759 27.12 12.15 26.12
N PHE A 760 26.97 13.34 26.70
CA PHE A 760 26.06 14.38 26.21
C PHE A 760 26.91 15.46 25.56
N GLY A 761 26.65 15.72 24.27
CA GLY A 761 27.43 16.67 23.49
C GLY A 761 26.66 17.22 22.31
N PHE A 762 27.30 18.10 21.54
CA PHE A 762 26.67 18.72 20.38
C PHE A 762 26.20 17.70 19.32
N PHE A 763 27.05 16.71 19.01
CA PHE A 763 26.81 15.72 17.95
C PHE A 763 26.06 14.48 18.44
N GLU A 764 26.13 14.18 19.74
CA GLU A 764 25.51 12.99 20.33
C GLU A 764 24.72 13.33 21.59
N ASN A 765 23.50 12.81 21.68
CA ASN A 765 22.62 12.96 22.86
C ASN A 765 22.35 14.41 23.30
N ASN A 766 22.61 15.38 22.41
CA ASN A 766 22.45 16.81 22.63
C ASN A 766 21.18 17.19 23.42
N VAL A 767 21.39 18.04 24.41
CA VAL A 767 20.39 18.78 25.19
C VAL A 767 20.69 20.27 24.97
N ALA A 768 19.67 21.09 24.74
CA ALA A 768 19.89 22.52 24.52
C ALA A 768 20.65 23.17 25.70
N GLY A 769 21.64 24.00 25.40
CA GLY A 769 22.46 24.67 26.41
C GLY A 769 23.70 23.90 26.82
N PHE A 770 23.57 22.58 27.03
CA PHE A 770 24.65 21.73 27.48
C PHE A 770 25.59 21.37 26.33
N GLY A 771 26.88 21.62 26.54
CA GLY A 771 27.92 21.29 25.59
C GLY A 771 28.31 19.82 25.61
N THR A 772 29.52 19.55 25.13
CA THR A 772 30.30 18.34 25.39
C THR A 772 30.73 18.37 26.85
N SER A 773 29.75 18.30 27.76
CA SER A 773 29.86 18.61 29.18
C SER A 773 30.59 17.54 30.01
N GLY A 774 31.29 16.62 29.34
CA GLY A 774 31.87 15.42 29.93
C GLY A 774 30.92 14.62 30.82
N ILE A 775 29.59 14.83 30.68
CA ILE A 775 28.56 14.07 31.39
C ILE A 775 28.56 12.67 30.80
N GLU A 776 29.11 11.73 31.55
CA GLU A 776 29.15 10.33 31.18
C GLU A 776 28.03 9.55 31.87
N ALA A 777 27.33 8.71 31.11
CA ALA A 777 26.22 7.93 31.65
C ALA A 777 26.26 6.47 31.16
N ASN A 778 25.89 5.54 32.03
CA ASN A 778 25.69 4.14 31.65
C ASN A 778 24.25 3.87 31.21
N GLN A 779 23.34 4.76 31.57
CA GLN A 779 21.96 4.77 31.14
C GLN A 779 21.49 6.21 31.01
N ALA A 780 20.62 6.49 30.04
CA ALA A 780 20.03 7.81 29.90
C ALA A 780 18.63 7.74 29.28
N LEU A 781 17.80 8.70 29.65
CA LEU A 781 16.49 8.94 29.05
C LEU A 781 16.41 10.41 28.66
N ARG A 782 16.11 10.70 27.39
CA ARG A 782 15.96 12.06 26.88
C ARG A 782 14.61 12.24 26.21
N PHE A 783 13.92 13.32 26.56
CA PHE A 783 12.73 13.82 25.88
C PHE A 783 13.02 15.15 25.19
N ARG A 784 12.46 15.35 24.00
CA ARG A 784 12.53 16.61 23.26
C ARG A 784 11.17 16.94 22.68
N LEU A 785 10.74 18.19 22.85
CA LEU A 785 9.54 18.77 22.24
C LEU A 785 9.93 20.00 21.43
N GLY A 786 9.64 19.99 20.14
CA GLY A 786 9.92 21.10 19.22
C GLY A 786 8.66 21.66 18.58
N TYR A 787 8.64 22.97 18.39
CA TYR A 787 7.66 23.68 17.56
C TYR A 787 8.39 24.59 16.58
N GLN A 788 7.98 24.59 15.32
CA GLN A 788 8.54 25.47 14.31
C GLN A 788 7.46 26.07 13.41
N ARG A 789 7.70 27.30 12.94
CA ARG A 789 6.78 28.08 12.13
C ARG A 789 7.50 28.97 11.13
N GLY A 790 7.07 28.93 9.85
CA GLY A 790 7.42 29.95 8.87
C GLY A 790 6.74 31.29 9.19
N VAL A 791 7.50 32.39 9.16
CA VAL A 791 7.04 33.76 9.41
C VAL A 791 7.06 34.55 8.11
N LYS A 792 5.87 34.89 7.60
CA LYS A 792 5.67 35.65 6.36
C LYS A 792 6.43 35.09 5.15
N GLU A 793 6.74 33.78 5.15
CA GLU A 793 7.58 33.13 4.14
C GLU A 793 9.03 33.63 4.08
N LEU A 794 9.50 34.49 4.99
CA LEU A 794 10.83 35.12 4.94
C LEU A 794 11.90 34.39 5.77
N PHE A 795 11.48 33.85 6.90
CA PHE A 795 12.33 33.06 7.79
C PHE A 795 11.46 32.08 8.58
N GLN A 796 12.07 31.07 9.16
CA GLN A 796 11.45 30.14 10.08
C GLN A 796 11.89 30.49 11.50
N LEU A 797 11.00 30.35 12.47
CA LEU A 797 11.34 30.33 13.89
C LEU A 797 11.04 28.95 14.45
N GLY A 798 11.97 28.42 15.23
CA GLY A 798 11.81 27.19 16.00
C GLY A 798 12.09 27.45 17.48
N ILE A 799 11.35 26.76 18.33
CA ILE A 799 11.63 26.62 19.75
C ILE A 799 11.63 25.13 20.09
N ARG A 800 12.56 24.70 20.94
CA ARG A 800 12.62 23.34 21.47
C ARG A 800 12.82 23.37 22.98
N LEU A 801 12.25 22.38 23.65
CA LEU A 801 12.48 22.06 25.05
C LEU A 801 13.07 20.66 25.11
N ASP A 802 14.20 20.54 25.81
CA ASP A 802 14.89 19.28 26.05
C ASP A 802 14.90 18.99 27.55
N ALA A 803 14.68 17.72 27.90
CA ALA A 803 14.86 17.20 29.25
C ALA A 803 15.59 15.86 29.15
N ALA A 804 16.62 15.67 29.97
CA ALA A 804 17.35 14.43 30.06
C ALA A 804 17.58 14.03 31.53
N ARG A 805 17.58 12.72 31.76
CA ARG A 805 18.08 12.11 32.99
C ARG A 805 19.17 11.12 32.61
N ALA A 806 20.35 11.32 33.17
CA ALA A 806 21.51 10.46 33.04
C ALA A 806 21.71 9.69 34.35
N TRP A 807 22.04 8.40 34.26
CA TRP A 807 22.45 7.60 35.42
C TRP A 807 23.94 7.30 35.29
N GLN A 808 24.70 7.73 36.29
CA GLN A 808 26.14 7.59 36.38
C GLN A 808 26.51 6.35 37.20
N ASP A 809 27.73 5.83 37.05
CA ASP A 809 28.26 4.85 38.01
C ASP A 809 28.93 5.54 39.20
N ALA A 810 29.23 4.76 40.23
CA ALA A 810 29.86 5.27 41.46
C ALA A 810 31.24 5.91 41.22
N TYR A 811 31.93 5.59 40.13
CA TYR A 811 33.21 6.20 39.78
C TYR A 811 33.02 7.63 39.24
N ALA A 812 32.03 7.83 38.38
CA ALA A 812 31.67 9.15 37.85
C ALA A 812 30.89 10.01 38.87
N ALA A 813 29.98 9.40 39.65
CA ALA A 813 29.03 10.12 40.50
C ALA A 813 29.67 10.83 41.71
N ASN A 814 30.73 10.24 42.28
CA ASN A 814 31.45 10.68 43.50
C ASN A 814 30.57 11.27 44.64
N SER A 815 29.28 10.90 44.68
CA SER A 815 28.23 11.44 45.55
C SER A 815 27.14 10.37 45.82
N ALA A 816 26.20 10.66 46.71
CA ALA A 816 25.15 9.72 47.11
C ALA A 816 24.01 9.57 46.08
N ASP A 817 23.87 10.52 45.14
CA ASP A 817 22.89 10.47 44.06
C ASP A 817 23.59 10.01 42.77
N ASP A 818 23.06 8.95 42.15
CA ASP A 818 23.60 8.30 40.95
C ASP A 818 22.99 8.87 39.66
N THR A 819 22.37 10.05 39.72
CA THR A 819 21.64 10.67 38.62
C THR A 819 22.00 12.12 38.39
N VAL A 820 21.98 12.54 37.12
CA VAL A 820 22.06 13.93 36.69
C VAL A 820 20.86 14.27 35.82
N ASP A 821 20.07 15.25 36.24
CA ASP A 821 18.99 15.84 35.45
C ASP A 821 19.47 17.09 34.70
N LEU A 822 19.06 17.20 33.43
CA LEU A 822 19.39 18.31 32.54
C LEU A 822 18.13 18.83 31.87
N MET A 823 17.90 20.16 31.89
CA MET A 823 16.83 20.79 31.13
C MET A 823 17.32 22.03 30.37
N GLY A 824 16.91 22.08 29.11
CA GLY A 824 17.37 23.10 28.18
C GLY A 824 16.28 23.61 27.27
N ILE A 825 16.40 24.87 26.88
CA ILE A 825 15.56 25.50 25.85
C ILE A 825 16.43 25.90 24.67
N GLY A 826 15.96 25.64 23.45
CA GLY A 826 16.64 26.05 22.23
C GLY A 826 15.77 26.91 21.35
N ILE A 827 16.37 27.89 20.69
CA ILE A 827 15.78 28.66 19.61
C ILE A 827 16.52 28.37 18.32
N SER A 828 15.80 28.36 17.21
CA SER A 828 16.40 28.22 15.89
C SER A 828 15.74 29.11 14.88
N THR A 829 16.50 29.48 13.86
CA THR A 829 15.97 30.16 12.68
C THR A 829 16.57 29.60 11.41
N ASN A 830 15.77 29.57 10.35
CA ASN A 830 16.19 29.25 9.00
C ASN A 830 15.81 30.41 8.08
N LEU A 831 16.70 30.79 7.16
CA LEU A 831 16.42 31.78 6.13
C LEU A 831 17.21 31.49 4.85
N ILE A 832 16.80 32.10 3.74
CA ILE A 832 17.54 32.02 2.48
C ILE A 832 18.41 33.27 2.33
N GLY A 833 19.72 33.09 2.37
CA GLY A 833 20.71 34.15 2.22
C GLY A 833 21.13 34.39 0.77
N PRO A 834 22.10 35.31 0.56
CA PRO A 834 22.74 35.55 -0.74
C PRO A 834 23.31 34.27 -1.38
N TRP A 835 23.49 34.31 -2.70
CA TRP A 835 24.14 33.24 -3.48
C TRP A 835 23.53 31.83 -3.36
N LYS A 836 22.20 31.73 -3.22
CA LYS A 836 21.45 30.46 -3.16
C LYS A 836 21.84 29.60 -1.94
N THR A 837 22.08 30.26 -0.81
CA THR A 837 22.48 29.61 0.45
C THR A 837 21.32 29.53 1.44
N VAL A 838 21.06 28.34 1.98
CA VAL A 838 20.20 28.13 3.14
C VAL A 838 21.04 28.39 4.40
N ILE A 839 20.59 29.30 5.27
CA ILE A 839 21.28 29.67 6.50
C ILE A 839 20.43 29.22 7.68
N ARG A 840 21.01 28.36 8.52
CA ARG A 840 20.38 27.89 9.76
C ARG A 840 21.21 28.34 10.95
N PHE A 841 20.56 28.99 11.90
CA PHE A 841 21.11 29.33 13.21
C PHE A 841 20.35 28.58 14.29
N GLU A 842 21.06 28.11 15.30
CA GLU A 842 20.49 27.46 16.47
C GLU A 842 21.29 27.84 17.71
N LEU A 843 20.58 28.15 18.79
CA LEU A 843 21.14 28.55 20.08
C LEU A 843 20.36 27.83 21.18
N GLY A 844 21.06 27.15 22.08
CA GLY A 844 20.51 26.52 23.27
C GLY A 844 20.93 27.26 24.53
N TYR A 845 20.11 27.13 25.57
CA TYR A 845 20.36 27.61 26.93
C TYR A 845 19.96 26.54 27.94
N GLY A 846 20.87 26.17 28.83
CA GLY A 846 20.68 25.15 29.86
C GLY A 846 20.19 25.85 31.11
N PHE A 847 18.94 25.66 31.50
CA PHE A 847 18.35 26.42 32.60
C PHE A 847 18.20 25.61 33.90
N HIS A 848 18.57 24.33 33.88
CA HIS A 848 18.60 23.47 35.06
C HIS A 848 19.56 22.31 34.84
N SER A 849 20.48 22.11 35.78
CA SER A 849 21.41 21.00 35.87
C SER A 849 21.62 20.64 37.34
N ASP A 850 21.79 19.35 37.64
CA ASP A 850 22.29 18.92 38.96
C ASP A 850 23.81 19.16 39.12
N LEU A 851 24.50 19.48 38.03
CA LEU A 851 25.91 19.89 38.01
C LEU A 851 25.98 21.42 37.98
N ALA A 852 26.43 22.03 39.08
CA ALA A 852 26.37 23.48 39.29
C ALA A 852 27.13 24.30 38.24
N ASP A 853 28.25 23.79 37.74
CA ASP A 853 29.09 24.47 36.73
C ASP A 853 28.43 24.48 35.33
N GLU A 854 27.48 23.58 35.10
CA GLU A 854 26.80 23.39 33.81
C GLU A 854 25.45 24.15 33.72
N GLU A 855 24.97 24.71 34.83
CA GLU A 855 23.74 25.50 34.84
C GLU A 855 23.99 26.90 34.26
N GLY A 856 23.18 27.30 33.27
CA GLY A 856 23.30 28.62 32.62
C GLY A 856 24.17 28.63 31.36
N GLU A 857 24.63 27.47 30.88
CA GLU A 857 25.43 27.35 29.67
C GLU A 857 24.66 27.64 28.37
N PHE A 858 25.42 27.97 27.32
CA PHE A 858 24.91 28.19 25.97
C PHE A 858 25.71 27.40 24.93
N ASN A 859 25.01 26.69 24.04
CA ASN A 859 25.59 26.09 22.85
C ASN A 859 24.96 26.68 21.58
N GLY A 860 25.69 26.67 20.45
CA GLY A 860 25.14 27.25 19.23
C GLY A 860 25.83 26.84 17.94
N GLN A 861 25.07 26.89 16.84
CA GLN A 861 25.59 26.64 15.49
C GLN A 861 25.06 27.64 14.47
N LEU A 862 25.90 27.92 13.49
CA LEU A 862 25.53 28.60 12.27
C LEU A 862 25.96 27.76 11.08
N VAL A 863 25.00 27.30 10.28
CA VAL A 863 25.24 26.42 9.13
C VAL A 863 24.75 27.09 7.85
N PHE A 864 25.56 26.96 6.81
CA PHE A 864 25.34 27.44 5.46
C PHE A 864 25.30 26.24 4.51
N LEU A 865 24.21 26.08 3.76
CA LEU A 865 24.10 25.08 2.70
C LEU A 865 23.89 25.78 1.37
N LYS A 866 24.87 25.71 0.48
CA LYS A 866 24.78 26.24 -0.88
C LYS A 866 24.27 25.16 -1.83
N LEU A 867 23.16 25.44 -2.49
CA LEU A 867 22.63 24.62 -3.58
C LEU A 867 23.16 25.16 -4.92
N PHE A 868 23.61 24.25 -5.79
CA PHE A 868 24.16 24.58 -7.12
C PHE A 868 23.11 24.47 -8.22
#